data_AF-A0A1N6PYY9-F1
#
_entry.id   AF-A0A1N6PYY9-F1
#
_cell.length_a   1.000
_cell.length_b   1.000
_cell.length_c   1.000
_cell.angle_alpha   90.00
_cell.angle_beta   90.00
_cell.angle_gamma   90.00
#
_symmetry.space_group_name_H-M   'P 1'
#
loop_
_entity.id
_entity.type
_entity.pdbx_description
1 polymer ?
#
loop_
_entity_poly.entity_id
_entity_poly.type
_entity_poly.pdbx_seq_one_letter_code
_entity_poly.pdbx_strand_id
1 'polypeptide(L)'
;MTQHALRPSRTHTVLTSVALAVLALAVAGLVAFLLVYNGKVADGATRLDDGAAELDAGAATLADGTTEAQAGARRLADGADDLEAGAGDLSAGARKASDGATQLATGGATALDGATELAAGADELNAGAARLAAGAGDAASGAARLAAGSKDLDSGAARLAAGNARAADGASQIATGAGDLDAGAGDLSAGAVRAANGSADLASGAGRLATGADTLAAGTTALRAGVRDSLGGGVQSLDQGQAQLSAGATRLADGVAAAGAGVDALQAGVDELRGGATQVRGGVVALGGGADQLRVSADELQRSATTVGTNLDGLAAQLDMIARGEVAASPETLGTIAANLRALGNGTESAPGASAQIAGGAGRLAAGAGQLSLRAGDVTVGVDRVSAGLGAGTPQQPGVSTGLAQLRAGLGEGTPAQPGLAAGVQQLRTGIDVQLAGGIDALAAGATTLDGKIGELEAGATTLHGKVGELSAGATRIAEGSADLAAGAARVSGGTALLATKTSELATGASELASGAADLKAGTARAATGASDLSAGAVRLRTGAGDLFGGTTRLEDGTLRLQNGLTTLSTGATTLAAGNAALAEGSATLHAGTTTLADGASDLHDGSTRIADGAATLADGTGTLSDGTTELKDSVENSPVGRVSLGMSALVGGSVLAGVAGVGLGLRRRLAAV
;
A
#
# COMPACT_ATOMS: atom_id res chain seq x y z
N MET A 1 7.38 -265.03 -14.74
CA MET A 1 7.26 -266.01 -15.83
C MET A 1 7.34 -265.25 -17.16
N THR A 2 8.17 -265.74 -18.10
CA THR A 2 8.15 -265.55 -19.58
C THR A 2 8.25 -264.13 -20.19
N GLN A 3 9.33 -263.84 -20.95
CA GLN A 3 9.43 -263.72 -22.45
C GLN A 3 8.55 -262.60 -23.06
N HIS A 4 8.97 -261.70 -23.94
CA HIS A 4 9.92 -261.76 -25.07
C HIS A 4 10.45 -260.35 -25.43
N ALA A 5 11.51 -260.32 -26.23
CA ALA A 5 12.28 -259.17 -26.73
C ALA A 5 11.53 -258.12 -27.61
N LEU A 6 12.04 -256.88 -27.66
CA LEU A 6 12.71 -256.27 -28.85
C LEU A 6 12.90 -254.75 -28.74
N ARG A 7 14.18 -254.37 -28.71
CA ARG A 7 14.93 -253.27 -29.39
C ARG A 7 14.48 -251.79 -29.37
N PRO A 8 15.46 -250.85 -29.47
CA PRO A 8 15.37 -249.50 -28.92
C PRO A 8 15.48 -248.36 -29.96
N SER A 9 14.91 -247.19 -29.68
CA SER A 9 15.29 -245.93 -30.34
C SER A 9 15.15 -244.72 -29.42
N ARG A 10 16.28 -244.02 -29.21
CA ARG A 10 16.45 -242.76 -28.49
C ARG A 10 15.92 -241.59 -29.33
N THR A 11 15.11 -240.68 -28.76
CA THR A 11 14.99 -239.23 -29.09
C THR A 11 13.74 -238.62 -28.42
N HIS A 12 13.85 -237.89 -27.29
CA HIS A 12 12.76 -237.00 -26.81
C HIS A 12 13.18 -235.89 -25.80
N THR A 13 14.44 -235.48 -25.77
CA THR A 13 14.94 -234.44 -24.83
C THR A 13 15.01 -233.02 -25.44
N VAL A 14 14.68 -232.85 -26.73
CA VAL A 14 14.96 -231.60 -27.47
C VAL A 14 13.75 -230.64 -27.56
N LEU A 15 12.51 -231.13 -27.42
CA LEU A 15 11.30 -230.32 -27.70
C LEU A 15 10.87 -229.37 -26.55
N THR A 16 11.12 -229.72 -25.29
CA THR A 16 10.72 -228.90 -24.12
C THR A 16 11.67 -227.71 -23.87
N SER A 17 12.95 -227.83 -24.20
CA SER A 17 13.94 -226.76 -24.07
C SER A 17 13.71 -225.62 -25.07
N VAL A 18 13.17 -225.92 -26.26
CA VAL A 18 12.86 -224.91 -27.29
C VAL A 18 11.68 -224.02 -26.89
N ALA A 19 10.60 -224.58 -26.31
CA ALA A 19 9.42 -223.81 -25.91
C ALA A 19 9.73 -222.77 -24.81
N LEU A 20 10.55 -223.15 -23.83
CA LEU A 20 11.01 -222.23 -22.76
C LEU A 20 11.94 -221.14 -23.29
N ALA A 21 12.79 -221.45 -24.27
CA ALA A 21 13.65 -220.46 -24.90
C ALA A 21 12.84 -219.39 -25.65
N VAL A 22 11.75 -219.78 -26.34
CA VAL A 22 10.85 -218.83 -27.04
C VAL A 22 10.09 -217.95 -26.04
N LEU A 23 9.59 -218.50 -24.93
CA LEU A 23 8.92 -217.71 -23.89
C LEU A 23 9.88 -216.71 -23.23
N ALA A 24 11.10 -217.13 -22.92
CA ALA A 24 12.13 -216.26 -22.33
C ALA A 24 12.50 -215.11 -23.28
N LEU A 25 12.60 -215.38 -24.59
CA LEU A 25 12.82 -214.35 -25.60
C LEU A 25 11.62 -213.40 -25.74
N ALA A 26 10.39 -213.90 -25.67
CA ALA A 26 9.18 -213.06 -25.71
C ALA A 26 9.07 -212.14 -24.48
N VAL A 27 9.37 -212.65 -23.28
CA VAL A 27 9.43 -211.85 -22.04
C VAL A 27 10.57 -210.84 -22.10
N ALA A 28 11.75 -211.23 -22.57
CA ALA A 28 12.87 -210.31 -22.75
C ALA A 28 12.53 -209.20 -23.75
N GLY A 29 11.82 -209.51 -24.84
CA GLY A 29 11.32 -208.54 -25.81
C GLY A 29 10.30 -207.56 -25.21
N LEU A 30 9.34 -208.06 -24.41
CA LEU A 30 8.35 -207.21 -23.72
C LEU A 30 9.01 -206.30 -22.66
N VAL A 31 9.95 -206.84 -21.87
CA VAL A 31 10.70 -206.07 -20.89
C VAL A 31 11.57 -205.01 -21.57
N ALA A 32 12.24 -205.35 -22.68
CA ALA A 32 12.98 -204.39 -23.47
C ALA A 32 12.06 -203.30 -24.04
N PHE A 33 10.87 -203.67 -24.55
CA PHE A 33 9.89 -202.71 -25.04
C PHE A 33 9.37 -201.79 -23.92
N LEU A 34 9.02 -202.32 -22.75
CA LEU A 34 8.57 -201.53 -21.60
C LEU A 34 9.67 -200.60 -21.06
N LEU A 35 10.92 -201.04 -21.04
CA LEU A 35 12.05 -200.20 -20.65
C LEU A 35 12.29 -199.06 -21.67
N VAL A 36 12.22 -199.36 -22.97
CA VAL A 36 12.34 -198.34 -24.02
C VAL A 36 11.15 -197.38 -24.02
N TYR A 37 9.93 -197.89 -23.84
CA TYR A 37 8.71 -197.09 -23.80
C TYR A 37 8.66 -196.21 -22.55
N ASN A 38 8.97 -196.76 -21.37
CA ASN A 38 9.07 -195.98 -20.12
C ASN A 38 10.21 -194.96 -20.19
N GLY A 39 11.33 -195.30 -20.84
CA GLY A 39 12.42 -194.34 -21.09
C GLY A 39 11.95 -193.16 -21.94
N LYS A 40 11.23 -193.41 -23.05
CA LYS A 40 10.67 -192.34 -23.89
C LYS A 40 9.56 -191.53 -23.20
N VAL A 41 8.75 -192.15 -22.34
CA VAL A 41 7.72 -191.46 -21.55
C VAL A 41 8.37 -190.60 -20.45
N ALA A 42 9.43 -191.09 -19.80
CA ALA A 42 10.20 -190.32 -18.83
C ALA A 42 10.91 -189.12 -19.49
N ASP A 43 11.57 -189.32 -20.63
CA ASP A 43 12.17 -188.23 -21.42
C ASP A 43 11.11 -187.23 -21.93
N GLY A 44 9.92 -187.72 -22.27
CA GLY A 44 8.79 -186.86 -22.64
C GLY A 44 8.28 -186.03 -21.45
N ALA A 45 8.24 -186.63 -20.25
CA ALA A 45 7.83 -185.94 -19.03
C ALA A 45 8.86 -184.91 -18.57
N THR A 46 10.17 -185.22 -18.65
CA THR A 46 11.23 -184.25 -18.32
C THR A 46 11.24 -183.09 -19.31
N ARG A 47 11.10 -183.35 -20.62
CA ARG A 47 11.00 -182.26 -21.61
C ARG A 47 9.76 -181.38 -21.42
N LEU A 48 8.66 -181.94 -20.93
CA LEU A 48 7.46 -181.17 -20.61
C LEU A 48 7.67 -180.34 -19.34
N ASP A 49 8.37 -180.87 -18.34
CA ASP A 49 8.73 -180.18 -17.10
C ASP A 49 9.73 -179.04 -17.37
N ASP A 50 10.78 -179.30 -18.17
CA ASP A 50 11.73 -178.30 -18.64
C ASP A 50 11.03 -177.20 -19.44
N GLY A 51 10.12 -177.58 -20.35
CA GLY A 51 9.31 -176.64 -21.11
C GLY A 51 8.33 -175.83 -20.25
N ALA A 52 7.80 -176.42 -19.17
CA ALA A 52 6.96 -175.72 -18.21
C ALA A 52 7.79 -174.75 -17.34
N ALA A 53 9.00 -175.14 -16.94
CA ALA A 53 9.94 -174.28 -16.21
C ALA A 53 10.43 -173.11 -17.07
N GLU A 54 10.73 -173.33 -18.35
CA GLU A 54 11.05 -172.26 -19.31
C GLU A 54 9.86 -171.30 -19.51
N LEU A 55 8.64 -171.83 -19.57
CA LEU A 55 7.43 -171.00 -19.68
C LEU A 55 7.19 -170.18 -18.41
N ASP A 56 7.40 -170.74 -17.23
CA ASP A 56 7.27 -170.04 -15.94
C ASP A 56 8.33 -168.95 -15.80
N ALA A 57 9.58 -169.23 -16.18
CA ALA A 57 10.66 -168.24 -16.23
C ALA A 57 10.37 -167.13 -17.25
N GLY A 58 9.83 -167.48 -18.42
CA GLY A 58 9.37 -166.52 -19.42
C GLY A 58 8.21 -165.65 -18.92
N ALA A 59 7.25 -166.24 -18.20
CA ALA A 59 6.14 -165.52 -17.58
C ALA A 59 6.60 -164.59 -16.46
N ALA A 60 7.58 -165.00 -15.64
CA ALA A 60 8.20 -164.16 -14.63
C ALA A 60 8.93 -162.97 -15.26
N THR A 61 9.72 -163.21 -16.31
CA THR A 61 10.42 -162.15 -17.06
C THR A 61 9.43 -161.15 -17.67
N LEU A 62 8.30 -161.64 -18.21
CA LEU A 62 7.24 -160.78 -18.73
C LEU A 62 6.57 -159.97 -17.62
N ALA A 63 6.32 -160.58 -16.46
CA ALA A 63 5.74 -159.89 -15.30
C ALA A 63 6.66 -158.76 -14.80
N ASP A 64 7.97 -159.02 -14.69
CA ASP A 64 8.96 -158.02 -14.32
C ASP A 64 9.03 -156.89 -15.36
N GLY A 65 9.06 -157.24 -16.65
CA GLY A 65 9.02 -156.26 -17.74
C GLY A 65 7.75 -155.40 -17.73
N THR A 66 6.59 -155.95 -17.40
CA THR A 66 5.35 -155.17 -17.25
C THR A 66 5.37 -154.27 -16.01
N THR A 67 6.00 -154.72 -14.92
CA THR A 67 6.18 -153.93 -13.70
C THR A 67 7.11 -152.75 -13.94
N GLU A 68 8.20 -152.97 -14.66
CA GLU A 68 9.15 -151.92 -15.05
C GLU A 68 8.52 -150.92 -16.03
N ALA A 69 7.76 -151.40 -17.02
CA ALA A 69 7.01 -150.53 -17.92
C ALA A 69 5.96 -149.68 -17.17
N GLN A 70 5.28 -150.25 -16.18
CA GLN A 70 4.34 -149.51 -15.33
C GLN A 70 5.07 -148.47 -14.46
N ALA A 71 6.24 -148.80 -13.91
CA ALA A 71 7.07 -147.85 -13.17
C ALA A 71 7.58 -146.70 -14.06
N GLY A 72 7.99 -147.02 -15.29
CA GLY A 72 8.36 -146.04 -16.31
C GLY A 72 7.19 -145.12 -16.69
N ALA A 73 5.98 -145.67 -16.87
CA ALA A 73 4.78 -144.89 -17.17
C ALA A 73 4.40 -143.95 -16.01
N ARG A 74 4.53 -144.41 -14.75
CA ARG A 74 4.30 -143.56 -13.56
C ARG A 74 5.29 -142.41 -13.51
N ARG A 75 6.59 -142.68 -13.69
CA ARG A 75 7.61 -141.63 -13.73
C ARG A 75 7.38 -140.60 -14.84
N LEU A 76 6.87 -141.04 -15.99
CA LEU A 76 6.53 -140.13 -17.09
C LEU A 76 5.31 -139.27 -16.73
N ALA A 77 4.32 -139.82 -16.02
CA ALA A 77 3.19 -139.07 -15.50
C ALA A 77 3.66 -138.04 -14.45
N ASP A 78 4.48 -138.44 -13.48
CA ASP A 78 5.04 -137.54 -12.47
C ASP A 78 5.85 -136.40 -13.11
N GLY A 79 6.67 -136.73 -14.12
CA GLY A 79 7.42 -135.72 -14.88
C GLY A 79 6.54 -134.79 -15.73
N ALA A 80 5.37 -135.25 -16.18
CA ALA A 80 4.39 -134.41 -16.87
C ALA A 80 3.67 -133.47 -15.89
N ASP A 81 3.34 -133.95 -14.70
CA ASP A 81 2.74 -133.15 -13.62
C ASP A 81 3.72 -132.07 -13.14
N ASP A 82 5.01 -132.40 -12.98
CA ASP A 82 6.06 -131.45 -12.64
C ASP A 82 6.23 -130.37 -13.72
N LEU A 83 6.16 -130.76 -15.01
CA LEU A 83 6.24 -129.81 -16.12
C LEU A 83 5.02 -128.88 -16.16
N GLU A 84 3.82 -129.40 -15.89
CA GLU A 84 2.61 -128.59 -15.78
C GLU A 84 2.73 -127.59 -14.63
N ALA A 85 3.22 -128.02 -13.46
CA ALA A 85 3.49 -127.14 -12.33
C ALA A 85 4.50 -126.04 -12.68
N GLY A 86 5.63 -126.41 -13.31
CA GLY A 86 6.65 -125.46 -13.77
C GLY A 86 6.13 -124.47 -14.81
N ALA A 87 5.28 -124.90 -15.73
CA ALA A 87 4.60 -124.03 -16.69
C ALA A 87 3.61 -123.08 -15.99
N GLY A 88 2.92 -123.56 -14.95
CA GLY A 88 2.05 -122.77 -14.08
C GLY A 88 2.83 -121.65 -13.36
N ASP A 89 3.96 -121.98 -12.77
CA ASP A 89 4.84 -121.02 -12.08
C ASP A 89 5.41 -119.97 -13.04
N LEU A 90 5.84 -120.38 -14.25
CA LEU A 90 6.31 -119.45 -15.26
C LEU A 90 5.21 -118.49 -15.71
N SER A 91 3.98 -118.99 -15.91
CA SER A 91 2.82 -118.15 -16.23
C SER A 91 2.53 -117.14 -15.12
N ALA A 92 2.63 -117.56 -13.86
CA ALA A 92 2.45 -116.67 -12.71
C ALA A 92 3.56 -115.61 -12.61
N GLY A 93 4.81 -116.00 -12.88
CA GLY A 93 5.95 -115.09 -12.97
C GLY A 93 5.79 -114.05 -14.08
N ALA A 94 5.38 -114.47 -15.27
CA ALA A 94 5.12 -113.59 -16.41
C ALA A 94 3.99 -112.58 -16.11
N ARG A 95 2.92 -113.02 -15.43
CA ARG A 95 1.84 -112.14 -14.97
C ARG A 95 2.34 -111.11 -13.97
N LYS A 96 3.11 -111.53 -12.94
CA LYS A 96 3.74 -110.59 -11.99
C LYS A 96 4.64 -109.56 -12.68
N ALA A 97 5.42 -109.97 -13.68
CA ALA A 97 6.27 -109.06 -14.44
C ALA A 97 5.44 -108.04 -15.26
N SER A 98 4.34 -108.48 -15.88
CA SER A 98 3.39 -107.61 -16.58
C SER A 98 2.71 -106.62 -15.63
N ASP A 99 2.29 -107.07 -14.45
CA ASP A 99 1.68 -106.21 -13.43
C ASP A 99 2.69 -105.18 -12.91
N GLY A 100 3.93 -105.60 -12.68
CA GLY A 100 5.03 -104.70 -12.30
C GLY A 100 5.34 -103.65 -13.38
N ALA A 101 5.35 -104.04 -14.65
CA ALA A 101 5.50 -103.10 -15.77
C ALA A 101 4.34 -102.09 -15.84
N THR A 102 3.11 -102.55 -15.56
CA THR A 102 1.92 -101.69 -15.53
C THR A 102 1.98 -100.71 -14.34
N GLN A 103 2.41 -101.16 -13.17
CA GLN A 103 2.64 -100.30 -12.01
C GLN A 103 3.73 -99.26 -12.30
N LEU A 104 4.83 -99.65 -12.95
CA LEU A 104 5.89 -98.73 -13.33
C LEU A 104 5.40 -97.66 -14.31
N ALA A 105 4.62 -98.05 -15.33
CA ALA A 105 4.01 -97.12 -16.27
C ALA A 105 3.07 -96.13 -15.56
N THR A 106 2.26 -96.62 -14.62
CA THR A 106 1.34 -95.80 -13.83
C THR A 106 2.10 -94.83 -12.91
N GLY A 107 3.15 -95.30 -12.24
CA GLY A 107 4.03 -94.47 -11.42
C GLY A 107 4.75 -93.41 -12.26
N GLY A 108 5.21 -93.76 -13.46
CA GLY A 108 5.82 -92.83 -14.41
C GLY A 108 4.84 -91.74 -14.88
N ALA A 109 3.59 -92.10 -15.20
CA ALA A 109 2.54 -91.14 -15.54
C ALA A 109 2.24 -90.19 -14.37
N THR A 110 2.13 -90.73 -13.16
CA THR A 110 1.88 -89.93 -11.94
C THR A 110 3.03 -88.94 -11.67
N ALA A 111 4.28 -89.38 -11.89
CA ALA A 111 5.44 -88.51 -11.74
C ALA A 111 5.47 -87.39 -12.79
N LEU A 112 5.06 -87.68 -14.03
CA LEU A 112 4.93 -86.68 -15.09
C LEU A 112 3.84 -85.66 -14.77
N ASP A 113 2.69 -86.11 -14.27
CA ASP A 113 1.60 -85.22 -13.83
C ASP A 113 2.07 -84.30 -12.69
N GLY A 114 2.76 -84.87 -11.69
CA GLY A 114 3.33 -84.09 -10.59
C GLY A 114 4.40 -83.07 -11.04
N ALA A 115 5.23 -83.43 -12.03
CA ALA A 115 6.19 -82.49 -12.62
C ALA A 115 5.48 -81.36 -13.38
N THR A 116 4.35 -81.65 -14.03
CA THR A 116 3.54 -80.67 -14.75
C THR A 116 2.84 -79.71 -13.78
N GLU A 117 2.27 -80.21 -12.69
CA GLU A 117 1.72 -79.37 -11.62
C GLU A 117 2.81 -78.47 -10.98
N LEU A 118 4.01 -79.00 -10.74
CA LEU A 118 5.11 -78.22 -10.19
C LEU A 118 5.53 -77.08 -11.13
N ALA A 119 5.60 -77.35 -12.44
CA ALA A 119 5.89 -76.32 -13.44
C ALA A 119 4.81 -75.23 -13.45
N ALA A 120 3.53 -75.61 -13.42
CA ALA A 120 2.43 -74.65 -13.34
C ALA A 120 2.48 -73.80 -12.05
N GLY A 121 2.81 -74.42 -10.91
CA GLY A 121 3.00 -73.72 -9.64
C GLY A 121 4.19 -72.74 -9.68
N ALA A 122 5.27 -73.10 -10.35
CA ALA A 122 6.42 -72.22 -10.54
C ALA A 122 6.07 -71.01 -11.44
N ASP A 123 5.28 -71.23 -12.49
CA ASP A 123 4.79 -70.15 -13.36
C ASP A 123 3.84 -69.20 -12.61
N GLU A 124 2.93 -69.74 -11.78
CA GLU A 124 2.08 -68.92 -10.91
C GLU A 124 2.89 -68.10 -9.90
N LEU A 125 3.94 -68.69 -9.32
CA LEU A 125 4.83 -67.99 -8.40
C LEU A 125 5.56 -66.83 -9.10
N ASN A 126 6.08 -67.08 -10.30
CA ASN A 126 6.72 -66.04 -11.11
C ASN A 126 5.74 -64.90 -11.46
N ALA A 127 4.51 -65.24 -11.84
CA ALA A 127 3.46 -64.25 -12.09
C ALA A 127 3.07 -63.49 -10.81
N GLY A 128 3.08 -64.14 -9.65
CA GLY A 128 2.92 -63.52 -8.33
C GLY A 128 4.03 -62.51 -8.04
N ALA A 129 5.29 -62.91 -8.22
CA ALA A 129 6.46 -62.06 -8.01
C ALA A 129 6.46 -60.83 -8.94
N ALA A 130 6.11 -61.01 -10.22
CA ALA A 130 6.00 -59.92 -11.18
C ALA A 130 4.92 -58.90 -10.77
N ARG A 131 3.76 -59.36 -10.31
CA ARG A 131 2.70 -58.49 -9.78
C ARG A 131 3.13 -57.74 -8.53
N LEU A 132 3.85 -58.39 -7.63
CA LEU A 132 4.39 -57.74 -6.43
C LEU A 132 5.40 -56.64 -6.78
N ALA A 133 6.30 -56.91 -7.73
CA ALA A 133 7.26 -55.92 -8.22
C ALA A 133 6.56 -54.71 -8.85
N ALA A 134 5.51 -54.94 -9.66
CA ALA A 134 4.70 -53.87 -10.22
C ALA A 134 4.01 -53.04 -9.13
N GLY A 135 3.36 -53.69 -8.15
CA GLY A 135 2.73 -53.01 -7.03
C GLY A 135 3.72 -52.20 -6.17
N ALA A 136 4.94 -52.70 -5.97
CA ALA A 136 6.00 -51.96 -5.30
C ALA A 136 6.44 -50.72 -6.12
N GLY A 137 6.51 -50.84 -7.45
CA GLY A 137 6.77 -49.71 -8.35
C GLY A 137 5.67 -48.64 -8.31
N ASP A 138 4.41 -49.06 -8.27
CA ASP A 138 3.25 -48.17 -8.13
C ASP A 138 3.27 -47.45 -6.78
N ALA A 139 3.58 -48.16 -5.69
CA ALA A 139 3.71 -47.60 -4.35
C ALA A 139 4.85 -46.56 -4.27
N ALA A 140 6.02 -46.86 -4.86
CA ALA A 140 7.14 -45.93 -4.93
C ALA A 140 6.77 -44.66 -5.73
N SER A 141 6.07 -44.83 -6.85
CA SER A 141 5.58 -43.72 -7.66
C SER A 141 4.55 -42.87 -6.90
N GLY A 142 3.65 -43.52 -6.15
CA GLY A 142 2.70 -42.87 -5.25
C GLY A 142 3.40 -42.05 -4.16
N ALA A 143 4.42 -42.61 -3.52
CA ALA A 143 5.23 -41.92 -2.52
C ALA A 143 5.97 -40.71 -3.10
N ALA A 144 6.55 -40.83 -4.29
CA ALA A 144 7.21 -39.73 -4.98
C ALA A 144 6.23 -38.58 -5.31
N ARG A 145 5.02 -38.92 -5.77
CA ARG A 145 3.95 -37.93 -6.02
C ARG A 145 3.50 -37.26 -4.72
N LEU A 146 3.39 -37.99 -3.62
CA LEU A 146 3.05 -37.42 -2.32
C LEU A 146 4.13 -36.44 -1.84
N ALA A 147 5.41 -36.81 -1.97
CA ALA A 147 6.53 -35.94 -1.62
C ALA A 147 6.56 -34.65 -2.47
N ALA A 148 6.26 -34.75 -3.77
CA ALA A 148 6.10 -33.59 -4.64
C ALA A 148 4.93 -32.70 -4.20
N GLY A 149 3.77 -33.30 -3.92
CA GLY A 149 2.60 -32.57 -3.42
C GLY A 149 2.86 -31.85 -2.09
N SER A 150 3.63 -32.46 -1.18
CA SER A 150 4.04 -31.79 0.07
C SER A 150 4.95 -30.58 -0.18
N LYS A 151 5.90 -30.66 -1.12
CA LYS A 151 6.73 -29.51 -1.50
C LYS A 151 5.91 -28.38 -2.14
N ASP A 152 4.92 -28.73 -2.96
CA ASP A 152 4.00 -27.76 -3.53
C ASP A 152 3.15 -27.09 -2.44
N LEU A 153 2.73 -27.85 -1.43
CA LEU A 153 2.00 -27.34 -0.27
C LEU A 153 2.85 -26.36 0.55
N ASP A 154 4.10 -26.73 0.87
CA ASP A 154 5.04 -25.85 1.58
C ASP A 154 5.29 -24.55 0.80
N SER A 155 5.47 -24.66 -0.52
CA SER A 155 5.63 -23.50 -1.41
C SER A 155 4.36 -22.63 -1.43
N GLY A 156 3.18 -23.25 -1.45
CA GLY A 156 1.89 -22.57 -1.34
C GLY A 156 1.72 -21.83 -0.02
N ALA A 157 2.09 -22.47 1.10
CA ALA A 157 2.04 -21.87 2.43
C ALA A 157 3.00 -20.68 2.56
N ALA A 158 4.23 -20.80 2.04
CA ALA A 158 5.19 -19.70 2.02
C ALA A 158 4.69 -18.50 1.21
N ARG A 159 4.05 -18.74 0.07
CA ARG A 159 3.43 -17.68 -0.75
C ARG A 159 2.26 -17.01 -0.02
N LEU A 160 1.43 -17.78 0.68
CA LEU A 160 0.33 -17.25 1.49
C LEU A 160 0.85 -16.35 2.62
N ALA A 161 1.89 -16.80 3.34
CA ALA A 161 2.53 -16.01 4.38
C ALA A 161 3.10 -14.69 3.84
N ALA A 162 3.78 -14.72 2.69
CA ALA A 162 4.27 -13.52 2.02
C ALA A 162 3.15 -12.58 1.54
N GLY A 163 2.00 -13.14 1.13
CA GLY A 163 0.81 -12.37 0.81
C GLY A 163 0.21 -11.67 2.03
N ASN A 164 0.10 -12.38 3.16
CA ASN A 164 -0.38 -11.81 4.42
C ASN A 164 0.54 -10.70 4.95
N ALA A 165 1.86 -10.85 4.84
CA ALA A 165 2.81 -9.80 5.20
C ALA A 165 2.58 -8.52 4.37
N ARG A 166 2.47 -8.65 3.04
CA ARG A 166 2.16 -7.53 2.15
C ARG A 166 0.82 -6.87 2.47
N ALA A 167 -0.20 -7.66 2.81
CA ALA A 167 -1.50 -7.12 3.21
C ALA A 167 -1.41 -6.34 4.53
N ALA A 168 -0.62 -6.80 5.50
CA ALA A 168 -0.38 -6.10 6.75
C ALA A 168 0.40 -4.78 6.54
N ASP A 169 1.40 -4.79 5.66
CA ASP A 169 2.15 -3.59 5.27
C ASP A 169 1.21 -2.56 4.60
N GLY A 170 0.38 -3.01 3.65
CA GLY A 170 -0.61 -2.15 3.00
C GLY A 170 -1.64 -1.59 3.97
N ALA A 171 -2.13 -2.39 4.93
CA ALA A 171 -3.02 -1.91 5.98
C ALA A 171 -2.34 -0.85 6.87
N SER A 172 -1.05 -1.01 7.18
CA SER A 172 -0.27 -0.03 7.94
C SER A 172 -0.07 1.27 7.16
N GLN A 173 0.18 1.19 5.86
CA GLN A 173 0.26 2.36 4.98
C GLN A 173 -1.07 3.12 4.90
N ILE A 174 -2.20 2.41 4.80
CA ILE A 174 -3.53 3.03 4.83
C ILE A 174 -3.76 3.74 6.17
N ALA A 175 -3.40 3.12 7.29
CA ALA A 175 -3.54 3.73 8.61
C ALA A 175 -2.70 5.03 8.73
N THR A 176 -1.46 5.01 8.25
CA THR A 176 -0.61 6.20 8.18
C THR A 176 -1.22 7.28 7.29
N GLY A 177 -1.66 6.92 6.07
CA GLY A 177 -2.30 7.85 5.15
C GLY A 177 -3.61 8.45 5.68
N ALA A 178 -4.38 7.68 6.44
CA ALA A 178 -5.56 8.18 7.15
C ALA A 178 -5.19 9.18 8.25
N GLY A 179 -4.10 8.93 9.00
CA GLY A 179 -3.56 9.88 9.98
C GLY A 179 -3.08 11.18 9.34
N ASP A 180 -2.38 11.11 8.21
CA ASP A 180 -1.95 12.28 7.45
C ASP A 180 -3.16 13.09 6.93
N LEU A 181 -4.21 12.41 6.49
CA LEU A 181 -5.43 13.05 6.01
C LEU A 181 -6.18 13.78 7.13
N ASP A 182 -6.28 13.16 8.31
CA ASP A 182 -6.89 13.78 9.50
C ASP A 182 -6.10 15.03 9.94
N ALA A 183 -4.77 14.95 9.95
CA ALA A 183 -3.90 16.09 10.22
C ALA A 183 -4.12 17.22 9.18
N GLY A 184 -4.16 16.87 7.88
CA GLY A 184 -4.43 17.81 6.81
C GLY A 184 -5.83 18.45 6.90
N ALA A 185 -6.85 17.69 7.32
CA ALA A 185 -8.19 18.21 7.58
C ALA A 185 -8.20 19.17 8.78
N GLY A 186 -7.44 18.87 9.83
CA GLY A 186 -7.21 19.77 10.96
C GLY A 186 -6.56 21.08 10.54
N ASP A 187 -5.51 21.03 9.72
CA ASP A 187 -4.83 22.20 9.18
C ASP A 187 -5.75 23.05 8.29
N LEU A 188 -6.56 22.42 7.46
CA LEU A 188 -7.55 23.10 6.61
C LEU A 188 -8.62 23.79 7.45
N SER A 189 -9.15 23.12 8.47
CA SER A 189 -10.10 23.70 9.42
C SER A 189 -9.51 24.93 10.13
N ALA A 190 -8.29 24.81 10.64
CA ALA A 190 -7.57 25.94 11.24
C ALA A 190 -7.32 27.07 10.23
N GLY A 191 -7.03 26.73 8.97
CA GLY A 191 -6.95 27.68 7.85
C GLY A 191 -8.26 28.42 7.61
N ALA A 192 -9.38 27.70 7.57
CA ALA A 192 -10.71 28.26 7.37
C ALA A 192 -11.11 29.21 8.52
N VAL A 193 -10.83 28.85 9.78
CA VAL A 193 -11.06 29.72 10.93
C VAL A 193 -10.24 31.01 10.82
N ARG A 194 -8.95 30.92 10.46
CA ARG A 194 -8.12 32.11 10.23
C ARG A 194 -8.65 32.99 9.10
N ALA A 195 -9.09 32.40 7.99
CA ALA A 195 -9.67 33.15 6.88
C ALA A 195 -11.00 33.83 7.26
N ALA A 196 -11.85 33.16 8.04
CA ALA A 196 -13.07 33.73 8.57
C ALA A 196 -12.80 34.93 9.50
N ASN A 197 -11.82 34.79 10.40
CA ASN A 197 -11.40 35.89 11.29
C ASN A 197 -10.84 37.06 10.48
N GLY A 198 -9.94 36.81 9.52
CA GLY A 198 -9.42 37.86 8.65
C GLY A 198 -10.50 38.57 7.82
N SER A 199 -11.54 37.84 7.41
CA SER A 199 -12.70 38.42 6.71
C SER A 199 -13.54 39.31 7.65
N ALA A 200 -13.72 38.91 8.92
CA ALA A 200 -14.39 39.72 9.92
C ALA A 200 -13.58 41.00 10.24
N ASP A 201 -12.26 40.89 10.34
CA ASP A 201 -11.36 42.03 10.55
C ASP A 201 -11.41 42.99 9.35
N LEU A 202 -11.44 42.47 8.11
CA LEU A 202 -11.59 43.27 6.91
C LEU A 202 -12.94 43.99 6.88
N ALA A 203 -14.03 43.31 7.23
CA ALA A 203 -15.35 43.91 7.32
C ALA A 203 -15.39 45.04 8.37
N SER A 204 -14.76 44.83 9.53
CA SER A 204 -14.60 45.86 10.56
C SER A 204 -13.76 47.03 10.07
N GLY A 205 -12.65 46.77 9.38
CA GLY A 205 -11.80 47.78 8.74
C GLY A 205 -12.54 48.60 7.69
N ALA A 206 -13.34 47.94 6.83
CA ALA A 206 -14.18 48.58 5.83
C ALA A 206 -15.27 49.44 6.49
N GLY A 207 -15.90 48.97 7.57
CA GLY A 207 -16.84 49.75 8.37
C GLY A 207 -16.21 51.02 8.95
N ARG A 208 -15.00 50.90 9.53
CA ARG A 208 -14.24 52.06 10.02
C ARG A 208 -13.86 53.03 8.91
N LEU A 209 -13.50 52.53 7.73
CA LEU A 209 -13.18 53.36 6.57
C LEU A 209 -14.42 54.11 6.07
N ALA A 210 -15.58 53.45 6.02
CA ALA A 210 -16.84 54.09 5.67
C ALA A 210 -17.19 55.21 6.64
N THR A 211 -17.11 54.96 7.96
CA THR A 211 -17.29 56.01 8.98
C THR A 211 -16.30 57.16 8.81
N GLY A 212 -15.03 56.86 8.49
CA GLY A 212 -14.01 57.87 8.21
C GLY A 212 -14.33 58.70 6.96
N ALA A 213 -14.82 58.07 5.90
CA ALA A 213 -15.25 58.73 4.68
C ALA A 213 -16.47 59.63 4.92
N ASP A 214 -17.45 59.18 5.69
CA ASP A 214 -18.61 60.00 6.09
C ASP A 214 -18.18 61.20 6.94
N THR A 215 -17.23 60.99 7.86
CA THR A 215 -16.65 62.08 8.67
C THR A 215 -15.92 63.10 7.80
N LEU A 216 -15.17 62.64 6.78
CA LEU A 216 -14.50 63.51 5.83
C LEU A 216 -15.51 64.26 4.93
N ALA A 217 -16.57 63.60 4.48
CA ALA A 217 -17.65 64.23 3.71
C ALA A 217 -18.37 65.31 4.53
N ALA A 218 -18.63 65.03 5.81
CA ALA A 218 -19.18 66.02 6.75
C ALA A 218 -18.20 67.18 6.97
N GLY A 219 -16.92 66.89 7.19
CA GLY A 219 -15.86 67.90 7.38
C GLY A 219 -15.64 68.78 6.15
N THR A 220 -15.68 68.21 4.94
CA THR A 220 -15.58 68.98 3.69
C THR A 220 -16.83 69.81 3.42
N THR A 221 -18.00 69.32 3.80
CA THR A 221 -19.25 70.11 3.76
C THR A 221 -19.19 71.28 4.74
N ALA A 222 -18.74 71.05 5.97
CA ALA A 222 -18.55 72.07 6.98
C ALA A 222 -17.48 73.10 6.58
N LEU A 223 -16.36 72.65 6.01
CA LEU A 223 -15.32 73.52 5.46
C LEU A 223 -15.87 74.37 4.31
N ARG A 224 -16.64 73.78 3.39
CA ARG A 224 -17.25 74.53 2.29
C ARG A 224 -18.26 75.57 2.78
N ALA A 225 -19.03 75.25 3.82
CA ALA A 225 -19.91 76.20 4.49
C ALA A 225 -19.10 77.31 5.18
N GLY A 226 -18.11 76.97 5.99
CA GLY A 226 -17.24 77.94 6.66
C GLY A 226 -16.47 78.84 5.70
N VAL A 227 -15.97 78.32 4.58
CA VAL A 227 -15.35 79.14 3.52
C VAL A 227 -16.38 80.05 2.86
N ARG A 228 -17.58 79.54 2.53
CA ARG A 228 -18.64 80.39 1.95
C ARG A 228 -19.05 81.51 2.89
N ASP A 229 -19.28 81.19 4.16
CA ASP A 229 -19.87 82.11 5.13
C ASP A 229 -18.81 83.08 5.67
N SER A 230 -17.62 82.58 6.05
CA SER A 230 -16.55 83.41 6.62
C SER A 230 -15.76 84.18 5.56
N LEU A 231 -15.46 83.57 4.40
CA LEU A 231 -14.77 84.28 3.33
C LEU A 231 -15.74 85.20 2.59
N GLY A 232 -17.01 84.79 2.40
CA GLY A 232 -18.06 85.65 1.86
C GLY A 232 -18.34 86.87 2.74
N GLY A 233 -18.51 86.66 4.06
CA GLY A 233 -18.68 87.73 5.03
C GLY A 233 -17.42 88.60 5.20
N GLY A 234 -16.23 88.00 5.14
CA GLY A 234 -14.95 88.69 5.18
C GLY A 234 -14.70 89.57 3.96
N VAL A 235 -15.01 89.09 2.76
CA VAL A 235 -14.93 89.87 1.51
C VAL A 235 -15.92 91.03 1.54
N GLN A 236 -17.16 90.81 2.00
CA GLN A 236 -18.13 91.90 2.18
C GLN A 236 -17.67 92.93 3.22
N SER A 237 -17.05 92.49 4.31
CA SER A 237 -16.53 93.39 5.34
C SER A 237 -15.31 94.17 4.86
N LEU A 238 -14.46 93.56 4.03
CA LEU A 238 -13.32 94.22 3.38
C LEU A 238 -13.80 95.25 2.36
N ASP A 239 -14.82 94.94 1.58
CA ASP A 239 -15.45 95.86 0.62
C ASP A 239 -16.07 97.06 1.35
N GLN A 240 -16.76 96.82 2.48
CA GLN A 240 -17.27 97.86 3.36
C GLN A 240 -16.14 98.70 4.00
N GLY A 241 -15.08 98.07 4.48
CA GLY A 241 -13.91 98.76 5.05
C GLY A 241 -13.17 99.61 4.01
N GLN A 242 -13.06 99.12 2.77
CA GLN A 242 -12.48 99.86 1.65
C GLN A 242 -13.34 101.05 1.26
N ALA A 243 -14.67 100.90 1.24
CA ALA A 243 -15.61 102.00 1.03
C ALA A 243 -15.51 103.06 2.15
N GLN A 244 -15.41 102.63 3.41
CA GLN A 244 -15.21 103.54 4.55
C GLN A 244 -13.88 104.28 4.49
N LEU A 245 -12.79 103.59 4.12
CA LEU A 245 -11.47 104.21 3.96
C LEU A 245 -11.46 105.22 2.81
N SER A 246 -12.10 104.89 1.68
CA SER A 246 -12.29 105.81 0.56
C SER A 246 -13.10 107.05 0.98
N ALA A 247 -14.20 106.87 1.70
CA ALA A 247 -15.01 107.98 2.21
C ALA A 247 -14.25 108.84 3.23
N GLY A 248 -13.43 108.21 4.08
CA GLY A 248 -12.53 108.91 5.01
C GLY A 248 -11.45 109.72 4.27
N ALA A 249 -10.86 109.17 3.22
CA ALA A 249 -9.87 109.84 2.39
C ALA A 249 -10.48 111.04 1.65
N THR A 250 -11.70 110.92 1.10
CA THR A 250 -12.42 112.05 0.50
C THR A 250 -12.71 113.13 1.53
N ARG A 251 -13.20 112.78 2.72
CA ARG A 251 -13.45 113.74 3.81
C ARG A 251 -12.18 114.46 4.26
N LEU A 252 -11.04 113.76 4.31
CA LEU A 252 -9.76 114.36 4.63
C LEU A 252 -9.32 115.34 3.54
N ALA A 253 -9.49 114.97 2.26
CA ALA A 253 -9.20 115.84 1.13
C ALA A 253 -10.07 117.12 1.15
N ASP A 254 -11.36 116.98 1.42
CA ASP A 254 -12.29 118.11 1.55
C ASP A 254 -11.90 119.03 2.73
N GLY A 255 -11.49 118.44 3.87
CA GLY A 255 -11.02 119.19 5.03
C GLY A 255 -9.73 119.98 4.76
N VAL A 256 -8.78 119.39 4.03
CA VAL A 256 -7.55 120.07 3.63
C VAL A 256 -7.84 121.21 2.64
N ALA A 257 -8.77 121.01 1.71
CA ALA A 257 -9.20 122.07 0.79
C ALA A 257 -9.87 123.24 1.52
N ALA A 258 -10.75 122.95 2.49
CA ALA A 258 -11.39 123.97 3.33
C ALA A 258 -10.38 124.75 4.18
N ALA A 259 -9.35 124.07 4.73
CA ALA A 259 -8.27 124.72 5.46
C ALA A 259 -7.45 125.67 4.56
N GLY A 260 -7.16 125.26 3.31
CA GLY A 260 -6.50 126.11 2.32
C GLY A 260 -7.29 127.39 2.02
N ALA A 261 -8.59 127.28 1.76
CA ALA A 261 -9.46 128.43 1.51
C ALA A 261 -9.53 129.39 2.71
N GLY A 262 -9.50 128.87 3.94
CA GLY A 262 -9.45 129.67 5.16
C GLY A 262 -8.16 130.49 5.32
N VAL A 263 -7.02 129.93 4.90
CA VAL A 263 -5.71 130.62 4.91
C VAL A 263 -5.70 131.77 3.89
N ASP A 264 -6.22 131.53 2.69
CA ASP A 264 -6.31 132.56 1.64
C ASP A 264 -7.21 133.74 2.07
N ALA A 265 -8.35 133.45 2.70
CA ALA A 265 -9.25 134.48 3.22
C ALA A 265 -8.62 135.32 4.34
N LEU A 266 -7.85 134.70 5.23
CA LEU A 266 -7.12 135.41 6.30
C LEU A 266 -6.05 136.33 5.72
N GLN A 267 -5.34 135.88 4.68
CA GLN A 267 -4.30 136.66 4.02
C GLN A 267 -4.87 137.89 3.31
N ALA A 268 -6.02 137.75 2.62
CA ALA A 268 -6.73 138.87 2.01
C ALA A 268 -7.15 139.94 3.02
N GLY A 269 -7.65 139.53 4.20
CA GLY A 269 -8.04 140.46 5.26
C GLY A 269 -6.87 141.27 5.84
N VAL A 270 -5.68 140.69 5.91
CA VAL A 270 -4.46 141.38 6.40
C VAL A 270 -4.00 142.46 5.43
N ASP A 271 -4.12 142.23 4.12
CA ASP A 271 -3.71 143.20 3.10
C ASP A 271 -4.64 144.41 3.04
N GLU A 272 -5.94 144.21 3.23
CA GLU A 272 -6.93 145.29 3.26
C GLU A 272 -6.76 146.21 4.50
N LEU A 273 -6.42 145.63 5.65
CA LEU A 273 -6.12 146.39 6.88
C LEU A 273 -4.86 147.26 6.73
N ARG A 274 -3.84 146.77 6.02
CA ARG A 274 -2.65 147.58 5.66
C ARG A 274 -3.02 148.75 4.75
N GLY A 275 -3.91 148.53 3.78
CA GLY A 275 -4.42 149.59 2.91
C GLY A 275 -5.08 150.73 3.68
N GLY A 276 -5.99 150.39 4.61
CA GLY A 276 -6.71 151.36 5.45
C GLY A 276 -5.78 152.19 6.34
N ALA A 277 -4.78 151.57 6.97
CA ALA A 277 -3.83 152.26 7.85
C ALA A 277 -2.99 153.32 7.11
N THR A 278 -2.72 153.12 5.82
CA THR A 278 -1.93 154.03 4.99
C THR A 278 -2.71 155.29 4.62
N GLN A 279 -4.03 155.17 4.44
CA GLN A 279 -4.91 156.29 4.06
C GLN A 279 -5.26 157.21 5.25
N VAL A 280 -5.35 156.68 6.48
CA VAL A 280 -5.55 157.49 7.70
C VAL A 280 -4.37 158.44 7.94
N ARG A 281 -3.14 157.96 7.71
CA ARG A 281 -1.93 158.78 7.81
C ARG A 281 -1.97 159.99 6.85
N GLY A 282 -2.50 159.82 5.64
CA GLY A 282 -2.65 160.90 4.66
C GLY A 282 -3.64 162.00 5.09
N GLY A 283 -4.73 161.64 5.77
CA GLY A 283 -5.72 162.60 6.27
C GLY A 283 -5.22 163.53 7.37
N VAL A 284 -4.36 163.03 8.26
CA VAL A 284 -3.78 163.82 9.37
C VAL A 284 -2.82 164.90 8.85
N VAL A 285 -2.06 164.61 7.77
CA VAL A 285 -1.15 165.58 7.15
C VAL A 285 -1.92 166.75 6.51
N ALA A 286 -3.07 166.49 5.90
CA ALA A 286 -3.90 167.53 5.29
C ALA A 286 -4.52 168.51 6.31
N LEU A 287 -4.87 168.02 7.51
CA LEU A 287 -5.38 168.85 8.62
C LEU A 287 -4.31 169.81 9.18
N GLY A 288 -3.05 169.36 9.26
CA GLY A 288 -1.93 170.20 9.71
C GLY A 288 -1.69 171.42 8.82
N GLY A 289 -1.73 171.23 7.49
CA GLY A 289 -1.50 172.34 6.53
C GLY A 289 -2.56 173.44 6.55
N GLY A 290 -3.81 173.13 6.93
CA GLY A 290 -4.89 174.12 7.02
C GLY A 290 -4.76 175.06 8.22
N ALA A 291 -4.22 174.57 9.34
CA ALA A 291 -4.07 175.35 10.58
C ALA A 291 -2.95 176.39 10.48
N ASP A 292 -1.84 176.07 9.82
CA ASP A 292 -0.69 176.97 9.67
C ASP A 292 -1.00 178.23 8.86
N GLN A 293 -1.88 178.13 7.87
CA GLN A 293 -2.20 179.23 6.96
C GLN A 293 -3.15 180.26 7.60
N LEU A 294 -4.03 179.84 8.51
CA LEU A 294 -4.90 180.73 9.29
C LEU A 294 -4.07 181.64 10.22
N ARG A 295 -2.98 181.11 10.78
CA ARG A 295 -2.07 181.86 11.64
C ARG A 295 -1.37 183.00 10.88
N VAL A 296 -0.93 182.75 9.65
CA VAL A 296 -0.23 183.75 8.82
C VAL A 296 -1.14 184.92 8.46
N SER A 297 -2.40 184.67 8.07
CA SER A 297 -3.33 185.74 7.68
C SER A 297 -3.76 186.66 8.84
N ALA A 298 -3.73 186.19 10.09
CA ALA A 298 -4.04 187.02 11.26
C ALA A 298 -2.96 188.09 11.53
N ASP A 299 -1.67 187.75 11.30
CA ASP A 299 -0.55 188.66 11.54
C ASP A 299 -0.45 189.81 10.52
N GLU A 300 -0.93 189.62 9.28
CA GLU A 300 -0.93 190.67 8.25
C GLU A 300 -2.00 191.74 8.49
N LEU A 301 -3.18 191.35 8.99
CA LEU A 301 -4.29 192.25 9.27
C LEU A 301 -3.92 193.27 10.37
N GLN A 302 -3.20 192.81 11.40
CA GLN A 302 -2.71 193.63 12.51
C GLN A 302 -1.72 194.72 12.05
N ARG A 303 -0.82 194.38 11.10
CA ARG A 303 0.17 195.33 10.58
C ARG A 303 -0.48 196.44 9.77
N SER A 304 -1.46 196.12 8.93
CA SER A 304 -2.18 197.09 8.11
C SER A 304 -2.93 198.15 8.94
N ALA A 305 -3.58 197.73 10.03
CA ALA A 305 -4.29 198.64 10.94
C ALA A 305 -3.35 199.65 11.62
N THR A 306 -2.12 199.24 11.93
CA THR A 306 -1.13 200.10 12.61
C THR A 306 -0.64 201.24 11.69
N THR A 307 -0.41 200.94 10.40
CA THR A 307 0.08 201.92 9.41
C THR A 307 -0.95 203.01 9.07
N VAL A 308 -2.24 202.69 9.09
CA VAL A 308 -3.31 203.69 8.84
C VAL A 308 -3.38 204.71 9.98
N GLY A 309 -3.21 204.27 11.24
CA GLY A 309 -3.23 205.15 12.41
C GLY A 309 -2.13 206.22 12.37
N THR A 310 -0.90 205.82 12.05
CA THR A 310 0.25 206.77 12.01
C THR A 310 0.11 207.86 10.95
N ASN A 311 -0.55 207.57 9.82
CA ASN A 311 -0.73 208.54 8.74
C ASN A 311 -1.79 209.61 9.06
N LEU A 312 -2.83 209.25 9.82
CA LEU A 312 -3.87 210.18 10.25
C LEU A 312 -3.33 211.18 11.28
N ASP A 313 -2.52 210.71 12.23
CA ASP A 313 -1.90 211.56 13.24
C ASP A 313 -0.95 212.60 12.62
N GLY A 314 -0.18 212.20 11.60
CA GLY A 314 0.71 213.10 10.85
C GLY A 314 -0.05 214.19 10.06
N LEU A 315 -1.21 213.86 9.50
CA LEU A 315 -2.04 214.81 8.77
C LEU A 315 -2.70 215.84 9.71
N ALA A 316 -3.13 215.38 10.90
CA ALA A 316 -3.73 216.24 11.92
C ALA A 316 -2.72 217.29 12.43
N ALA A 317 -1.47 216.89 12.70
CA ALA A 317 -0.43 217.80 13.15
C ALA A 317 -0.08 218.89 12.13
N GLN A 318 -0.10 218.56 10.83
CA GLN A 318 0.22 219.51 9.76
C GLN A 318 -0.89 220.53 9.51
N LEU A 319 -2.16 220.13 9.61
CA LEU A 319 -3.31 221.03 9.47
C LEU A 319 -3.40 222.04 10.62
N ASP A 320 -3.03 221.63 11.82
CA ASP A 320 -3.04 222.49 13.01
C ASP A 320 -1.97 223.61 12.93
N MET A 321 -0.79 223.33 12.39
CA MET A 321 0.24 224.36 12.15
C MET A 321 -0.21 225.45 11.16
N ILE A 322 -1.01 225.09 10.15
CA ILE A 322 -1.57 226.05 9.19
C ILE A 322 -2.63 226.93 9.88
N ALA A 323 -3.50 226.33 10.71
CA ALA A 323 -4.56 227.04 11.40
C ALA A 323 -4.03 228.11 12.38
N ARG A 324 -2.84 227.91 12.94
CA ARG A 324 -2.19 228.83 13.89
C ARG A 324 -1.41 229.97 13.23
N GLY A 325 -1.30 230.00 11.90
CA GLY A 325 -0.59 231.06 11.17
C GLY A 325 0.93 231.01 11.30
N GLU A 326 1.50 229.92 11.83
CA GLU A 326 2.95 229.75 12.01
C GLU A 326 3.68 229.46 10.69
N VAL A 327 2.95 229.00 9.66
CA VAL A 327 3.49 228.71 8.33
C VAL A 327 2.53 229.25 7.28
N ALA A 328 3.04 230.08 6.36
CA ALA A 328 2.24 230.60 5.26
C ALA A 328 1.81 229.46 4.31
N ALA A 329 0.59 229.51 3.80
CA ALA A 329 0.07 228.56 2.81
C ALA A 329 0.82 228.69 1.47
N SER A 330 1.99 228.06 1.40
CA SER A 330 2.80 228.00 0.19
C SER A 330 2.46 226.73 -0.61
N PRO A 331 2.79 226.69 -1.91
CA PRO A 331 2.62 225.48 -2.72
C PRO A 331 3.32 224.23 -2.15
N GLU A 332 4.40 224.40 -1.39
CA GLU A 332 5.10 223.31 -0.69
C GLU A 332 4.24 222.68 0.42
N THR A 333 3.59 223.50 1.25
CA THR A 333 2.75 223.00 2.36
C THR A 333 1.54 222.23 1.83
N LEU A 334 0.91 222.72 0.75
CA LEU A 334 -0.20 222.04 0.08
C LEU A 334 0.25 220.77 -0.66
N GLY A 335 1.46 220.77 -1.23
CA GLY A 335 2.05 219.58 -1.86
C GLY A 335 2.29 218.45 -0.85
N THR A 336 2.71 218.79 0.37
CA THR A 336 2.94 217.80 1.43
C THR A 336 1.63 217.19 1.95
N ILE A 337 0.58 218.01 2.11
CA ILE A 337 -0.77 217.53 2.46
C ILE A 337 -1.34 216.63 1.35
N ALA A 338 -1.15 216.99 0.08
CA ALA A 338 -1.57 216.16 -1.05
C ALA A 338 -0.80 214.83 -1.15
N ALA A 339 0.47 214.79 -0.73
CA ALA A 339 1.24 213.55 -0.63
C ALA A 339 0.71 212.65 0.49
N ASN A 340 0.38 213.23 1.65
CA ASN A 340 -0.20 212.48 2.76
C ASN A 340 -1.62 211.97 2.48
N LEU A 341 -2.47 212.74 1.78
CA LEU A 341 -3.77 212.23 1.31
C LEU A 341 -3.62 211.12 0.26
N ARG A 342 -2.61 211.16 -0.61
CA ARG A 342 -2.31 210.05 -1.54
C ARG A 342 -1.82 208.81 -0.80
N ALA A 343 -0.97 208.96 0.23
CA ALA A 343 -0.53 207.85 1.06
C ALA A 343 -1.70 207.20 1.83
N LEU A 344 -2.70 207.99 2.26
CA LEU A 344 -3.93 207.49 2.87
C LEU A 344 -4.86 206.78 1.86
N GLY A 345 -4.92 207.27 0.62
CA GLY A 345 -5.61 206.63 -0.49
C GLY A 345 -5.01 205.27 -0.87
N ASN A 346 -3.68 205.16 -0.92
CA ASN A 346 -3.00 203.90 -1.22
C ASN A 346 -3.10 202.87 -0.08
N GLY A 347 -3.17 203.33 1.19
CA GLY A 347 -3.33 202.45 2.36
C GLY A 347 -4.70 201.76 2.47
N THR A 348 -5.74 202.33 1.87
CA THR A 348 -7.11 201.79 1.93
C THR A 348 -7.42 200.77 0.81
N GLU A 349 -6.67 200.76 -0.29
CA GLU A 349 -6.80 199.76 -1.37
C GLU A 349 -6.27 198.35 -0.99
N SER A 350 -5.52 198.21 0.11
CA SER A 350 -4.94 196.91 0.54
C SER A 350 -5.87 196.07 1.43
N ALA A 351 -7.00 196.60 1.91
CA ALA A 351 -7.90 195.92 2.84
C ALA A 351 -8.74 194.74 2.27
N PRO A 352 -9.14 194.71 0.98
CA PRO A 352 -9.95 193.60 0.43
C PRO A 352 -9.21 192.26 0.37
N GLY A 353 -7.89 192.24 0.18
CA GLY A 353 -7.09 191.02 -0.01
C GLY A 353 -7.04 190.09 1.21
N ALA A 354 -7.08 190.64 2.42
CA ALA A 354 -6.97 189.85 3.65
C ALA A 354 -8.28 189.08 3.99
N SER A 355 -9.44 189.59 3.58
CA SER A 355 -10.73 188.92 3.80
C SER A 355 -10.92 187.66 2.95
N ALA A 356 -10.40 187.66 1.71
CA ALA A 356 -10.48 186.51 0.80
C ALA A 356 -9.62 185.32 1.26
N GLN A 357 -8.47 185.59 1.90
CA GLN A 357 -7.58 184.54 2.40
C GLN A 357 -8.15 183.82 3.63
N ILE A 358 -8.85 184.54 4.52
CA ILE A 358 -9.50 183.95 5.71
C ILE A 358 -10.66 183.02 5.31
N ALA A 359 -11.47 183.40 4.32
CA ALA A 359 -12.54 182.55 3.78
C ALA A 359 -11.99 181.27 3.10
N GLY A 360 -10.86 181.38 2.40
CA GLY A 360 -10.17 180.23 1.80
C GLY A 360 -9.61 179.24 2.83
N GLY A 361 -9.13 179.73 3.97
CA GLY A 361 -8.63 178.90 5.08
C GLY A 361 -9.75 178.11 5.77
N ALA A 362 -10.87 178.77 6.08
CA ALA A 362 -12.02 178.11 6.72
C ALA A 362 -12.70 177.06 5.83
N GLY A 363 -12.78 177.30 4.51
CA GLY A 363 -13.34 176.36 3.54
C GLY A 363 -12.54 175.04 3.44
N ARG A 364 -11.20 175.10 3.54
CA ARG A 364 -10.36 173.90 3.55
C ARG A 364 -10.47 173.10 4.84
N LEU A 365 -10.68 173.76 5.99
CA LEU A 365 -10.87 173.08 7.27
C LEU A 365 -12.18 172.26 7.28
N ALA A 366 -13.26 172.81 6.72
CA ALA A 366 -14.53 172.11 6.58
C ALA A 366 -14.46 170.92 5.61
N ALA A 367 -13.69 171.03 4.52
CA ALA A 367 -13.45 169.91 3.61
C ALA A 367 -12.64 168.77 4.26
N GLY A 368 -11.65 169.11 5.11
CA GLY A 368 -10.86 168.13 5.87
C GLY A 368 -11.69 167.34 6.90
N ALA A 369 -12.62 167.99 7.59
CA ALA A 369 -13.52 167.32 8.53
C ALA A 369 -14.58 166.45 7.82
N GLY A 370 -15.09 166.88 6.65
CA GLY A 370 -16.04 166.11 5.84
C GLY A 370 -15.46 164.82 5.25
N GLN A 371 -14.18 164.81 4.86
CA GLN A 371 -13.47 163.62 4.38
C GLN A 371 -13.26 162.55 5.47
N LEU A 372 -13.20 162.94 6.74
CA LEU A 372 -13.01 162.02 7.87
C LEU A 372 -14.31 161.29 8.25
N SER A 373 -15.45 161.97 8.15
CA SER A 373 -16.77 161.39 8.50
C SER A 373 -17.32 160.42 7.46
N LEU A 374 -16.94 160.54 6.18
CA LEU A 374 -17.32 159.60 5.13
C LEU A 374 -16.55 158.26 5.20
N ARG A 375 -15.38 158.23 5.86
CA ARG A 375 -14.48 157.06 5.87
C ARG A 375 -14.66 156.12 7.07
N ALA A 376 -15.44 156.51 8.08
CA ALA A 376 -15.86 155.59 9.14
C ALA A 376 -16.91 154.57 8.64
N GLY A 377 -17.66 154.90 7.57
CA GLY A 377 -18.63 154.00 6.95
C GLY A 377 -18.00 152.86 6.13
N ASP A 378 -16.82 153.07 5.56
CA ASP A 378 -16.15 152.07 4.71
C ASP A 378 -15.52 150.92 5.53
N VAL A 379 -15.22 151.14 6.82
CA VAL A 379 -14.69 150.10 7.73
C VAL A 379 -15.77 149.09 8.13
N THR A 380 -17.04 149.50 8.22
CA THR A 380 -18.15 148.61 8.58
C THR A 380 -18.55 147.70 7.41
N VAL A 381 -18.46 148.20 6.17
CA VAL A 381 -18.72 147.40 4.95
C VAL A 381 -17.67 146.31 4.72
N GLY A 382 -16.42 146.53 5.15
CA GLY A 382 -15.36 145.52 5.13
C GLY A 382 -15.65 144.31 6.04
N VAL A 383 -16.24 144.55 7.22
CA VAL A 383 -16.59 143.49 8.19
C VAL A 383 -17.78 142.64 7.70
N ASP A 384 -18.73 143.24 6.99
CA ASP A 384 -19.87 142.52 6.43
C ASP A 384 -19.47 141.64 5.22
N ARG A 385 -18.47 142.03 4.43
CA ARG A 385 -17.95 141.20 3.32
C ARG A 385 -17.16 139.98 3.81
N VAL A 386 -16.40 140.10 4.90
CA VAL A 386 -15.72 138.94 5.52
C VAL A 386 -16.74 137.95 6.09
N SER A 387 -17.87 138.45 6.60
CA SER A 387 -18.97 137.60 7.11
C SER A 387 -19.73 136.88 5.99
N ALA A 388 -19.87 137.49 4.80
CA ALA A 388 -20.52 136.88 3.64
C ALA A 388 -19.62 135.85 2.92
N GLY A 389 -18.30 136.04 2.91
CA GLY A 389 -17.34 135.12 2.27
C GLY A 389 -17.23 133.74 2.94
N LEU A 390 -17.58 133.62 4.22
CA LEU A 390 -17.51 132.37 4.99
C LEU A 390 -18.84 131.58 5.01
N GLY A 391 -19.90 132.09 4.38
CA GLY A 391 -21.23 131.44 4.34
C GLY A 391 -21.46 130.47 3.17
N ALA A 392 -20.57 130.42 2.19
CA ALA A 392 -20.74 129.66 0.95
C ALA A 392 -19.85 128.40 0.91
N GLY A 393 -20.09 127.43 1.80
CA GLY A 393 -19.53 126.09 1.66
C GLY A 393 -19.44 125.26 2.94
N THR A 394 -20.35 124.27 3.06
CA THR A 394 -20.33 123.05 3.92
C THR A 394 -21.00 123.09 5.31
N PRO A 395 -21.53 121.94 5.79
CA PRO A 395 -22.66 121.88 6.72
C PRO A 395 -22.29 122.10 8.19
N GLN A 396 -23.29 122.56 8.94
CA GLN A 396 -23.33 122.91 10.35
C GLN A 396 -22.38 122.09 11.25
N GLN A 397 -21.32 122.71 11.76
CA GLN A 397 -20.58 122.23 12.93
C GLN A 397 -20.64 123.26 14.08
N PRO A 398 -21.27 122.92 15.24
CA PRO A 398 -21.49 123.85 16.36
C PRO A 398 -20.22 124.38 17.03
N GLY A 399 -19.09 123.66 16.97
CA GLY A 399 -17.86 124.03 17.67
C GLY A 399 -17.13 125.23 17.08
N VAL A 400 -17.04 125.30 15.74
CA VAL A 400 -16.33 126.37 15.03
C VAL A 400 -17.15 127.67 15.01
N SER A 401 -18.47 127.57 14.83
CA SER A 401 -19.40 128.70 14.88
C SER A 401 -19.50 129.33 16.27
N THR A 402 -19.45 128.52 17.34
CA THR A 402 -19.42 129.02 18.73
C THR A 402 -18.08 129.66 19.08
N GLY A 403 -16.95 129.09 18.64
CA GLY A 403 -15.63 129.70 18.84
C GLY A 403 -15.47 131.04 18.13
N LEU A 404 -16.01 131.17 16.90
CA LEU A 404 -16.01 132.44 16.16
C LEU A 404 -17.01 133.44 16.75
N ALA A 405 -18.14 132.99 17.30
CA ALA A 405 -19.07 133.83 18.06
C ALA A 405 -18.45 134.34 19.37
N GLN A 406 -17.64 133.53 20.05
CA GLN A 406 -16.88 133.95 21.24
C GLN A 406 -15.72 134.89 20.90
N LEU A 407 -15.07 134.72 19.75
CA LEU A 407 -14.08 135.68 19.23
C LEU A 407 -14.74 137.02 18.83
N ARG A 408 -15.95 136.96 18.23
CA ARG A 408 -16.79 138.13 17.91
C ARG A 408 -17.26 138.87 19.16
N ALA A 409 -17.62 138.15 20.22
CA ALA A 409 -17.96 138.74 21.52
C ALA A 409 -16.72 139.36 22.21
N GLY A 410 -15.55 138.72 22.09
CA GLY A 410 -14.30 139.22 22.68
C GLY A 410 -13.73 140.49 22.04
N LEU A 411 -14.11 140.82 20.80
CA LEU A 411 -13.68 142.04 20.10
C LEU A 411 -14.68 143.21 20.20
N GLY A 412 -15.89 142.96 20.74
CA GLY A 412 -16.97 143.96 20.82
C GLY A 412 -16.96 144.86 22.07
N GLU A 413 -16.26 144.49 23.14
CA GLU A 413 -16.26 145.26 24.40
C GLU A 413 -14.84 145.65 24.82
N GLY A 414 -14.60 146.96 24.95
CA GLY A 414 -13.29 147.54 25.23
C GLY A 414 -12.80 147.42 26.68
N THR A 415 -12.52 146.21 27.17
CA THR A 415 -11.69 146.00 28.38
C THR A 415 -10.86 144.71 28.30
N PRO A 416 -9.58 144.70 28.74
CA PRO A 416 -8.71 143.53 28.63
C PRO A 416 -8.85 142.59 29.84
N ALA A 417 -9.54 141.46 29.69
CA ALA A 417 -9.41 140.30 30.60
C ALA A 417 -9.68 138.97 29.86
N GLN A 418 -8.72 138.02 29.96
CA GLN A 418 -8.60 136.77 29.20
C GLN A 418 -9.35 135.59 29.87
N PRO A 419 -10.31 134.94 29.16
CA PRO A 419 -10.43 133.46 29.20
C PRO A 419 -10.70 132.76 27.85
N GLY A 420 -11.17 133.48 26.82
CA GLY A 420 -11.69 132.86 25.57
C GLY A 420 -10.62 132.27 24.64
N LEU A 421 -9.42 132.86 24.59
CA LEU A 421 -8.35 132.42 23.68
C LEU A 421 -7.72 131.07 24.11
N ALA A 422 -7.65 130.81 25.42
CA ALA A 422 -7.12 129.55 25.96
C ALA A 422 -8.08 128.37 25.76
N ALA A 423 -9.40 128.62 25.84
CA ALA A 423 -10.42 127.59 25.64
C ALA A 423 -10.46 127.10 24.18
N GLY A 424 -10.32 128.01 23.20
CA GLY A 424 -10.28 127.66 21.78
C GLY A 424 -9.06 126.84 21.39
N VAL A 425 -7.88 127.15 21.94
CA VAL A 425 -6.64 126.37 21.69
C VAL A 425 -6.70 124.99 22.36
N GLN A 426 -7.30 124.88 23.55
CA GLN A 426 -7.51 123.58 24.23
C GLN A 426 -8.46 122.67 23.45
N GLN A 427 -9.58 123.19 22.93
CA GLN A 427 -10.51 122.39 22.12
C GLN A 427 -9.90 121.89 20.80
N LEU A 428 -9.02 122.69 20.17
CA LEU A 428 -8.32 122.27 18.96
C LEU A 428 -7.33 121.14 19.26
N ARG A 429 -6.61 121.21 20.38
CA ARG A 429 -5.71 120.16 20.86
C ARG A 429 -6.45 118.87 21.21
N THR A 430 -7.57 118.97 21.93
CA THR A 430 -8.42 117.80 22.24
C THR A 430 -8.99 117.15 20.98
N GLY A 431 -9.37 117.93 19.97
CA GLY A 431 -9.84 117.40 18.69
C GLY A 431 -8.79 116.60 17.93
N ILE A 432 -7.54 117.07 17.92
CA ILE A 432 -6.40 116.38 17.29
C ILE A 432 -6.02 115.11 18.08
N ASP A 433 -5.93 115.20 19.41
CA ASP A 433 -5.56 114.07 20.26
C ASP A 433 -6.58 112.92 20.17
N VAL A 434 -7.89 113.23 20.12
CA VAL A 434 -8.96 112.21 20.00
C VAL A 434 -8.94 111.52 18.63
N GLN A 435 -8.66 112.24 17.54
CA GLN A 435 -8.63 111.65 16.20
C GLN A 435 -7.40 110.77 15.96
N LEU A 436 -6.24 111.18 16.48
CA LEU A 436 -5.01 110.41 16.30
C LEU A 436 -4.99 109.15 17.20
N ALA A 437 -5.51 109.25 18.43
CA ALA A 437 -5.67 108.09 19.32
C ALA A 437 -6.64 107.05 18.73
N GLY A 438 -7.80 107.49 18.23
CA GLY A 438 -8.77 106.57 17.59
C GLY A 438 -8.22 105.86 16.35
N GLY A 439 -7.33 106.51 15.59
CA GLY A 439 -6.65 105.89 14.44
C GLY A 439 -5.62 104.83 14.85
N ILE A 440 -4.85 105.07 15.91
CA ILE A 440 -3.86 104.11 16.44
C ILE A 440 -4.56 102.89 17.04
N ASP A 441 -5.66 103.08 17.77
CA ASP A 441 -6.44 101.98 18.35
C ASP A 441 -7.09 101.11 17.26
N ALA A 442 -7.59 101.71 16.17
CA ALA A 442 -8.12 100.97 15.03
C ALA A 442 -7.04 100.13 14.32
N LEU A 443 -5.81 100.67 14.20
CA LEU A 443 -4.69 99.95 13.62
C LEU A 443 -4.22 98.79 14.51
N ALA A 444 -4.17 99.01 15.84
CA ALA A 444 -3.84 97.97 16.80
C ALA A 444 -4.87 96.82 16.79
N ALA A 445 -6.17 97.15 16.74
CA ALA A 445 -7.24 96.15 16.61
C ALA A 445 -7.14 95.35 15.30
N GLY A 446 -6.76 96.01 14.20
CA GLY A 446 -6.48 95.36 12.92
C GLY A 446 -5.30 94.37 13.00
N ALA A 447 -4.22 94.75 13.69
CA ALA A 447 -3.05 93.89 13.88
C ALA A 447 -3.37 92.65 14.73
N THR A 448 -4.13 92.81 15.83
CA THR A 448 -4.57 91.66 16.66
C THR A 448 -5.48 90.72 15.90
N THR A 449 -6.36 91.26 15.03
CA THR A 449 -7.22 90.43 14.18
C THR A 449 -6.41 89.61 13.18
N LEU A 450 -5.38 90.21 12.58
CA LEU A 450 -4.49 89.52 11.63
C LEU A 450 -3.70 88.39 12.32
N ASP A 451 -3.18 88.64 13.52
CA ASP A 451 -2.48 87.64 14.33
C ASP A 451 -3.38 86.43 14.65
N GLY A 452 -4.62 86.68 15.06
CA GLY A 452 -5.62 85.61 15.27
C GLY A 452 -5.90 84.78 14.01
N LYS A 453 -5.92 85.41 12.83
CA LYS A 453 -6.10 84.70 11.55
C LYS A 453 -4.88 83.89 11.13
N ILE A 454 -3.66 84.33 11.46
CA ILE A 454 -2.44 83.54 11.26
C ILE A 454 -2.50 82.29 12.16
N GLY A 455 -2.90 82.43 13.42
CA GLY A 455 -3.08 81.29 14.33
C GLY A 455 -4.12 80.26 13.85
N GLU A 456 -5.26 80.72 13.29
CA GLU A 456 -6.26 79.83 12.67
C GLU A 456 -5.67 79.04 11.48
N LEU A 457 -4.83 79.69 10.66
CA LEU A 457 -4.20 79.06 9.50
C LEU A 457 -3.16 78.01 9.91
N GLU A 458 -2.35 78.28 10.93
CA GLU A 458 -1.37 77.33 11.49
C GLU A 458 -2.05 76.09 12.09
N ALA A 459 -3.18 76.27 12.80
CA ALA A 459 -3.98 75.17 13.30
C ALA A 459 -4.57 74.30 12.16
N GLY A 460 -5.02 74.95 11.08
CA GLY A 460 -5.47 74.27 9.87
C GLY A 460 -4.37 73.45 9.19
N ALA A 461 -3.18 74.02 9.06
CA ALA A 461 -2.01 73.33 8.49
C ALA A 461 -1.57 72.12 9.32
N THR A 462 -1.60 72.24 10.65
CA THR A 462 -1.28 71.14 11.58
C THR A 462 -2.30 70.01 11.46
N THR A 463 -3.59 70.35 11.37
CA THR A 463 -4.67 69.37 11.16
C THR A 463 -4.51 68.64 9.84
N LEU A 464 -4.20 69.37 8.77
CA LEU A 464 -3.96 68.77 7.45
C LEU A 464 -2.77 67.81 7.47
N HIS A 465 -1.67 68.19 8.12
CA HIS A 465 -0.50 67.33 8.29
C HIS A 465 -0.86 66.02 9.03
N GLY A 466 -1.64 66.11 10.11
CA GLY A 466 -2.14 64.93 10.82
C GLY A 466 -2.98 64.01 9.93
N LYS A 467 -3.86 64.58 9.11
CA LYS A 467 -4.69 63.80 8.16
C LYS A 467 -3.89 63.16 7.04
N VAL A 468 -2.83 63.81 6.56
CA VAL A 468 -1.87 63.19 5.62
C VAL A 468 -1.15 62.00 6.28
N GLY A 469 -0.79 62.12 7.55
CA GLY A 469 -0.25 61.00 8.34
C GLY A 469 -1.21 59.83 8.47
N GLU A 470 -2.48 60.09 8.81
CA GLU A 470 -3.54 59.07 8.87
C GLU A 470 -3.75 58.37 7.51
N LEU A 471 -3.72 59.12 6.41
CA LEU A 471 -3.86 58.58 5.05
C LEU A 471 -2.66 57.69 4.70
N SER A 472 -1.44 58.12 5.01
CA SER A 472 -0.23 57.30 4.80
C SER A 472 -0.31 55.99 5.59
N ALA A 473 -0.74 56.04 6.85
CA ALA A 473 -0.93 54.84 7.68
C ALA A 473 -2.07 53.94 7.18
N GLY A 474 -3.09 54.51 6.53
CA GLY A 474 -4.12 53.76 5.81
C GLY A 474 -3.56 53.02 4.60
N ALA A 475 -2.76 53.69 3.77
CA ALA A 475 -2.11 53.10 2.60
C ALA A 475 -1.17 51.95 2.96
N THR A 476 -0.38 52.10 4.03
CA THR A 476 0.48 51.01 4.54
C THR A 476 -0.35 49.79 4.96
N ARG A 477 -1.44 49.98 5.72
CA ARG A 477 -2.32 48.87 6.12
C ARG A 477 -2.97 48.16 4.93
N ILE A 478 -3.33 48.89 3.88
CA ILE A 478 -3.86 48.29 2.63
C ILE A 478 -2.79 47.44 1.94
N ALA A 479 -1.53 47.92 1.91
CA ALA A 479 -0.42 47.17 1.34
C ALA A 479 -0.13 45.88 2.12
N GLU A 480 -0.13 45.96 3.45
CA GLU A 480 0.03 44.80 4.35
C GLU A 480 -1.12 43.79 4.14
N GLY A 481 -2.38 44.24 4.14
CA GLY A 481 -3.52 43.35 3.91
C GLY A 481 -3.51 42.70 2.51
N SER A 482 -2.98 43.40 1.49
CA SER A 482 -2.81 42.84 0.14
C SER A 482 -1.71 41.76 0.11
N ALA A 483 -0.63 41.95 0.86
CA ALA A 483 0.43 40.95 1.02
C ALA A 483 -0.10 39.71 1.76
N ASP A 484 -0.89 39.90 2.82
CA ASP A 484 -1.53 38.81 3.56
C ASP A 484 -2.51 38.03 2.68
N LEU A 485 -3.28 38.72 1.84
CA LEU A 485 -4.17 38.07 0.87
C LEU A 485 -3.40 37.25 -0.16
N ALA A 486 -2.29 37.77 -0.69
CA ALA A 486 -1.43 37.04 -1.60
C ALA A 486 -0.82 35.79 -0.94
N ALA A 487 -0.38 35.90 0.32
CA ALA A 487 0.09 34.77 1.10
C ALA A 487 -1.02 33.74 1.35
N GLY A 488 -2.24 34.19 1.65
CA GLY A 488 -3.42 33.34 1.78
C GLY A 488 -3.74 32.58 0.49
N ALA A 489 -3.74 33.26 -0.64
CA ALA A 489 -3.96 32.66 -1.96
C ALA A 489 -2.87 31.62 -2.31
N ALA A 490 -1.61 31.92 -2.03
CA ALA A 490 -0.50 30.98 -2.23
C ALA A 490 -0.65 29.72 -1.36
N ARG A 491 -1.09 29.87 -0.11
CA ARG A 491 -1.39 28.74 0.79
C ARG A 491 -2.54 27.89 0.29
N VAL A 492 -3.62 28.50 -0.19
CA VAL A 492 -4.76 27.77 -0.78
C VAL A 492 -4.31 26.99 -2.01
N SER A 493 -3.55 27.62 -2.91
CA SER A 493 -2.96 26.95 -4.08
C SER A 493 -2.11 25.74 -3.68
N GLY A 494 -1.20 25.92 -2.70
CA GLY A 494 -0.39 24.83 -2.15
C GLY A 494 -1.23 23.70 -1.56
N GLY A 495 -2.29 24.03 -0.81
CA GLY A 495 -3.24 23.05 -0.27
C GLY A 495 -3.99 22.29 -1.36
N THR A 496 -4.42 22.95 -2.43
CA THR A 496 -5.07 22.27 -3.58
C THR A 496 -4.11 21.36 -4.34
N ALA A 497 -2.84 21.75 -4.49
CA ALA A 497 -1.82 20.90 -5.09
C ALA A 497 -1.54 19.66 -4.22
N LEU A 498 -1.45 19.83 -2.91
CA LEU A 498 -1.28 18.72 -1.98
C LEU A 498 -2.48 17.76 -2.03
N LEU A 499 -3.70 18.30 -2.07
CA LEU A 499 -4.92 17.49 -2.19
C LEU A 499 -4.95 16.68 -3.49
N ALA A 500 -4.52 17.26 -4.61
CA ALA A 500 -4.41 16.55 -5.89
C ALA A 500 -3.39 15.40 -5.81
N THR A 501 -2.24 15.64 -5.18
CA THR A 501 -1.23 14.60 -4.93
C THR A 501 -1.80 13.47 -4.07
N LYS A 502 -2.41 13.80 -2.93
CA LYS A 502 -3.02 12.81 -2.03
C LYS A 502 -4.17 12.04 -2.68
N THR A 503 -4.95 12.67 -3.54
CA THR A 503 -5.99 11.99 -4.34
C THR A 503 -5.38 10.99 -5.32
N SER A 504 -4.25 11.32 -5.92
CA SER A 504 -3.53 10.42 -6.85
C SER A 504 -2.87 9.24 -6.11
N GLU A 505 -2.30 9.49 -4.93
CA GLU A 505 -1.82 8.44 -4.02
C GLU A 505 -2.97 7.50 -3.62
N LEU A 506 -4.13 8.04 -3.26
CA LEU A 506 -5.31 7.25 -2.90
C LEU A 506 -5.81 6.39 -4.08
N ALA A 507 -5.85 6.95 -5.30
CA ALA A 507 -6.22 6.19 -6.50
C ALA A 507 -5.24 5.04 -6.78
N THR A 508 -3.96 5.26 -6.51
CA THR A 508 -2.92 4.22 -6.62
C THR A 508 -3.15 3.13 -5.58
N GLY A 509 -3.34 3.48 -4.31
CA GLY A 509 -3.65 2.53 -3.23
C GLY A 509 -4.95 1.75 -3.48
N ALA A 510 -5.99 2.39 -4.04
CA ALA A 510 -7.22 1.70 -4.44
C ALA A 510 -6.98 0.66 -5.55
N SER A 511 -6.10 0.99 -6.51
CA SER A 511 -5.73 0.06 -7.59
C SER A 511 -4.90 -1.12 -7.07
N GLU A 512 -3.98 -0.87 -6.14
CA GLU A 512 -3.21 -1.91 -5.45
C GLU A 512 -4.12 -2.83 -4.62
N LEU A 513 -5.09 -2.28 -3.90
CA LEU A 513 -6.09 -3.05 -3.16
C LEU A 513 -6.93 -3.93 -4.09
N ALA A 514 -7.35 -3.40 -5.24
CA ALA A 514 -8.08 -4.17 -6.24
C ALA A 514 -7.24 -5.33 -6.80
N SER A 515 -5.94 -5.10 -7.06
CA SER A 515 -5.01 -6.15 -7.46
C SER A 515 -4.83 -7.20 -6.36
N GLY A 516 -4.67 -6.78 -5.10
CA GLY A 516 -4.58 -7.68 -3.95
C GLY A 516 -5.84 -8.53 -3.77
N ALA A 517 -7.02 -7.96 -3.97
CA ALA A 517 -8.29 -8.70 -3.94
C ALA A 517 -8.39 -9.73 -5.08
N ALA A 518 -7.91 -9.40 -6.28
CA ALA A 518 -7.83 -10.33 -7.40
C ALA A 518 -6.87 -11.50 -7.11
N ASP A 519 -5.70 -11.20 -6.54
CA ASP A 519 -4.72 -12.20 -6.11
C ASP A 519 -5.28 -13.12 -5.02
N LEU A 520 -6.00 -12.56 -4.05
CA LEU A 520 -6.66 -13.34 -3.00
C LEU A 520 -7.73 -14.28 -3.60
N LYS A 521 -8.56 -13.79 -4.51
CA LYS A 521 -9.55 -14.60 -5.24
C LYS A 521 -8.85 -15.75 -5.99
N ALA A 522 -7.79 -15.48 -6.73
CA ALA A 522 -7.01 -16.51 -7.40
C ALA A 522 -6.38 -17.51 -6.41
N GLY A 523 -5.91 -17.02 -5.26
CA GLY A 523 -5.42 -17.84 -4.15
C GLY A 523 -6.47 -18.81 -3.62
N THR A 524 -7.67 -18.31 -3.32
CA THR A 524 -8.80 -19.14 -2.83
C THR A 524 -9.25 -20.17 -3.86
N ALA A 525 -9.27 -19.82 -5.15
CA ALA A 525 -9.59 -20.77 -6.22
C ALA A 525 -8.58 -21.92 -6.28
N ARG A 526 -7.28 -21.63 -6.20
CA ARG A 526 -6.23 -22.68 -6.15
C ARG A 526 -6.35 -23.54 -4.90
N ALA A 527 -6.66 -22.95 -3.74
CA ALA A 527 -6.87 -23.71 -2.51
C ALA A 527 -8.07 -24.67 -2.63
N ALA A 528 -9.16 -24.23 -3.27
CA ALA A 528 -10.32 -25.09 -3.55
C ALA A 528 -9.98 -26.25 -4.51
N THR A 529 -9.17 -26.00 -5.54
CA THR A 529 -8.62 -27.06 -6.40
C THR A 529 -7.77 -28.04 -5.60
N GLY A 530 -6.82 -27.55 -4.80
CA GLY A 530 -5.98 -28.40 -3.95
C GLY A 530 -6.76 -29.24 -2.96
N ALA A 531 -7.83 -28.69 -2.36
CA ALA A 531 -8.74 -29.44 -1.49
C ALA A 531 -9.48 -30.55 -2.25
N SER A 532 -9.91 -30.28 -3.49
CA SER A 532 -10.55 -31.28 -4.35
C SER A 532 -9.59 -32.39 -4.75
N ASP A 533 -8.35 -32.06 -5.08
CA ASP A 533 -7.29 -33.01 -5.40
C ASP A 533 -6.93 -33.89 -4.19
N LEU A 534 -6.88 -33.30 -3.00
CA LEU A 534 -6.64 -34.03 -1.75
C LEU A 534 -7.79 -35.02 -1.46
N SER A 535 -9.04 -34.59 -1.65
CA SER A 535 -10.21 -35.47 -1.52
C SER A 535 -10.13 -36.64 -2.50
N ALA A 536 -9.83 -36.38 -3.78
CA ALA A 536 -9.63 -37.43 -4.78
C ALA A 536 -8.45 -38.36 -4.41
N GLY A 537 -7.37 -37.81 -3.86
CA GLY A 537 -6.25 -38.56 -3.29
C GLY A 537 -6.68 -39.50 -2.16
N ALA A 538 -7.49 -39.01 -1.22
CA ALA A 538 -8.01 -39.82 -0.12
C ALA A 538 -8.93 -40.94 -0.60
N VAL A 539 -9.76 -40.70 -1.62
CA VAL A 539 -10.59 -41.75 -2.25
C VAL A 539 -9.73 -42.83 -2.88
N ARG A 540 -8.67 -42.45 -3.61
CA ARG A 540 -7.71 -43.41 -4.19
C ARG A 540 -6.99 -44.22 -3.11
N LEU A 541 -6.54 -43.57 -2.04
CA LEU A 541 -5.87 -44.25 -0.93
C LEU A 541 -6.80 -45.27 -0.25
N ARG A 542 -8.06 -44.90 0.01
CA ARG A 542 -9.06 -45.82 0.56
C ARG A 542 -9.30 -47.01 -0.37
N THR A 543 -9.36 -46.77 -1.68
CA THR A 543 -9.52 -47.83 -2.68
C THR A 543 -8.33 -48.78 -2.66
N GLY A 544 -7.11 -48.25 -2.74
CA GLY A 544 -5.88 -49.05 -2.66
C GLY A 544 -5.73 -49.82 -1.34
N ALA A 545 -6.19 -49.25 -0.22
CA ALA A 545 -6.25 -49.96 1.06
C ALA A 545 -7.26 -51.13 1.04
N GLY A 546 -8.40 -50.95 0.37
CA GLY A 546 -9.37 -52.01 0.12
C GLY A 546 -8.81 -53.13 -0.77
N ASP A 547 -8.11 -52.76 -1.84
CA ASP A 547 -7.45 -53.71 -2.73
C ASP A 547 -6.34 -54.49 -2.01
N LEU A 548 -5.56 -53.82 -1.16
CA LEU A 548 -4.54 -54.45 -0.32
C LEU A 548 -5.16 -55.44 0.66
N PHE A 549 -6.24 -55.06 1.34
CA PHE A 549 -6.98 -55.95 2.23
C PHE A 549 -7.47 -57.21 1.49
N GLY A 550 -8.11 -57.04 0.32
CA GLY A 550 -8.52 -58.17 -0.52
C GLY A 550 -7.34 -59.00 -1.04
N GLY A 551 -6.18 -58.39 -1.25
CA GLY A 551 -4.92 -59.08 -1.52
C GLY A 551 -4.47 -59.95 -0.34
N THR A 552 -4.48 -59.41 0.87
CA THR A 552 -4.06 -60.14 2.09
C THR A 552 -5.00 -61.29 2.42
N THR A 553 -6.32 -61.14 2.24
CA THR A 553 -7.27 -62.25 2.42
C THR A 553 -7.02 -63.38 1.42
N ARG A 554 -6.74 -63.06 0.15
CA ARG A 554 -6.38 -64.09 -0.84
C ARG A 554 -5.07 -64.79 -0.53
N LEU A 555 -4.10 -64.06 0.04
CA LEU A 555 -2.83 -64.65 0.49
C LEU A 555 -3.04 -65.61 1.66
N GLU A 556 -3.89 -65.24 2.61
CA GLU A 556 -4.31 -66.10 3.72
C GLU A 556 -4.99 -67.38 3.20
N ASP A 557 -5.96 -67.26 2.29
CA ASP A 557 -6.60 -68.42 1.66
C ASP A 557 -5.58 -69.31 0.91
N GLY A 558 -4.65 -68.68 0.18
CA GLY A 558 -3.59 -69.38 -0.55
C GLY A 558 -2.64 -70.14 0.40
N THR A 559 -2.29 -69.55 1.54
CA THR A 559 -1.42 -70.19 2.54
C THR A 559 -2.14 -71.33 3.26
N LEU A 560 -3.43 -71.21 3.56
CA LEU A 560 -4.25 -72.31 4.08
C LEU A 560 -4.35 -73.46 3.09
N ARG A 561 -4.58 -73.17 1.80
CA ARG A 561 -4.57 -74.18 0.73
C ARG A 561 -3.22 -74.89 0.63
N LEU A 562 -2.12 -74.14 0.70
CA LEU A 562 -0.76 -74.71 0.69
C LEU A 562 -0.52 -75.61 1.90
N GLN A 563 -0.92 -75.17 3.10
CA GLN A 563 -0.81 -75.98 4.33
C GLN A 563 -1.57 -77.31 4.21
N ASN A 564 -2.80 -77.26 3.67
CA ASN A 564 -3.60 -78.47 3.42
C ASN A 564 -2.95 -79.38 2.38
N GLY A 565 -2.38 -78.80 1.31
CA GLY A 565 -1.60 -79.51 0.30
C GLY A 565 -0.37 -80.20 0.91
N LEU A 566 0.42 -79.51 1.73
CA LEU A 566 1.56 -80.10 2.45
C LEU A 566 1.13 -81.22 3.39
N THR A 567 0.01 -81.07 4.08
CA THR A 567 -0.53 -82.12 4.97
C THR A 567 -0.92 -83.37 4.18
N THR A 568 -1.54 -83.17 3.01
CA THR A 568 -1.88 -84.24 2.07
C THR A 568 -0.62 -84.92 1.55
N LEU A 569 0.39 -84.16 1.13
CA LEU A 569 1.67 -84.68 0.65
C LEU A 569 2.40 -85.46 1.74
N SER A 570 2.45 -84.94 2.97
CA SER A 570 3.04 -85.64 4.12
C SER A 570 2.36 -86.98 4.36
N THR A 571 1.03 -87.01 4.32
CA THR A 571 0.24 -88.24 4.48
C THR A 571 0.52 -89.23 3.35
N GLY A 572 0.58 -88.74 2.11
CA GLY A 572 0.97 -89.53 0.94
C GLY A 572 2.37 -90.12 1.07
N ALA A 573 3.35 -89.33 1.52
CA ALA A 573 4.72 -89.77 1.75
C ALA A 573 4.80 -90.85 2.84
N THR A 574 4.06 -90.71 3.95
CA THR A 574 3.96 -91.76 4.98
C THR A 574 3.34 -93.04 4.42
N THR A 575 2.30 -92.91 3.58
CA THR A 575 1.65 -94.05 2.93
C THR A 575 2.60 -94.76 1.97
N LEU A 576 3.35 -94.01 1.17
CA LEU A 576 4.37 -94.56 0.26
C LEU A 576 5.49 -95.26 1.03
N ALA A 577 5.96 -94.68 2.14
CA ALA A 577 6.97 -95.30 2.99
C ALA A 577 6.48 -96.64 3.57
N ALA A 578 5.22 -96.70 4.03
CA ALA A 578 4.60 -97.94 4.50
C ALA A 578 4.49 -98.97 3.35
N GLY A 579 4.10 -98.54 2.15
CA GLY A 579 4.07 -99.39 0.96
C GLY A 579 5.46 -99.95 0.59
N ASN A 580 6.50 -99.13 0.65
CA ASN A 580 7.88 -99.57 0.41
C ASN A 580 8.36 -100.56 1.47
N ALA A 581 7.99 -100.36 2.75
CA ALA A 581 8.32 -101.31 3.81
C ALA A 581 7.64 -102.67 3.57
N ALA A 582 6.36 -102.67 3.21
CA ALA A 582 5.63 -103.88 2.84
C ALA A 582 6.24 -104.58 1.61
N LEU A 583 6.67 -103.80 0.61
CA LEU A 583 7.37 -104.34 -0.57
C LEU A 583 8.71 -104.97 -0.20
N ALA A 584 9.48 -104.34 0.69
CA ALA A 584 10.74 -104.88 1.16
C ALA A 584 10.55 -106.20 1.93
N GLU A 585 9.53 -106.27 2.79
CA GLU A 585 9.16 -107.48 3.52
C GLU A 585 8.69 -108.60 2.58
N GLY A 586 7.85 -108.28 1.60
CA GLY A 586 7.44 -109.21 0.55
C GLY A 586 8.63 -109.71 -0.28
N SER A 587 9.60 -108.84 -0.58
CA SER A 587 10.83 -109.20 -1.30
C SER A 587 11.74 -110.10 -0.47
N ALA A 588 11.88 -109.83 0.83
CA ALA A 588 12.62 -110.69 1.75
C ALA A 588 11.97 -112.08 1.87
N THR A 589 10.63 -112.12 1.93
CA THR A 589 9.85 -113.37 1.91
C THR A 589 10.07 -114.13 0.60
N LEU A 590 10.04 -113.45 -0.54
CA LEU A 590 10.32 -114.05 -1.84
C LEU A 590 11.74 -114.62 -1.90
N HIS A 591 12.73 -113.86 -1.44
CA HIS A 591 14.12 -114.31 -1.39
C HIS A 591 14.26 -115.58 -0.53
N ALA A 592 13.70 -115.59 0.67
CA ALA A 592 13.70 -116.78 1.54
C ALA A 592 13.02 -117.99 0.88
N GLY A 593 11.91 -117.76 0.18
CA GLY A 593 11.25 -118.79 -0.63
C GLY A 593 12.15 -119.33 -1.75
N THR A 594 12.86 -118.46 -2.47
CA THR A 594 13.80 -118.88 -3.52
C THR A 594 15.03 -119.61 -2.98
N THR A 595 15.52 -119.25 -1.79
CA THR A 595 16.57 -120.01 -1.10
C THR A 595 16.07 -121.39 -0.72
N THR A 596 14.88 -121.49 -0.14
CA THR A 596 14.25 -122.78 0.20
C THR A 596 14.08 -123.67 -1.04
N LEU A 597 13.68 -123.07 -2.17
CA LEU A 597 13.57 -123.79 -3.44
C LEU A 597 14.94 -124.27 -3.95
N ALA A 598 15.98 -123.44 -3.84
CA ALA A 598 17.34 -123.81 -4.23
C ALA A 598 17.89 -124.96 -3.36
N ASP A 599 17.67 -124.92 -2.04
CA ASP A 599 18.05 -125.98 -1.12
C ASP A 599 17.33 -127.30 -1.48
N GLY A 600 16.01 -127.24 -1.72
CA GLY A 600 15.24 -128.40 -2.15
C GLY A 600 15.70 -128.98 -3.50
N ALA A 601 16.10 -128.13 -4.44
CA ALA A 601 16.68 -128.58 -5.71
C ALA A 601 18.06 -129.24 -5.52
N SER A 602 18.87 -128.75 -4.58
CA SER A 602 20.13 -129.39 -4.18
C SER A 602 19.90 -130.76 -3.54
N ASP A 603 18.95 -130.85 -2.61
CA ASP A 603 18.55 -132.11 -1.97
C ASP A 603 18.09 -133.15 -3.01
N LEU A 604 17.33 -132.70 -4.03
CA LEU A 604 16.89 -133.54 -5.14
C LEU A 604 18.06 -134.01 -6.00
N HIS A 605 19.03 -133.14 -6.29
CA HIS A 605 20.24 -133.50 -7.01
C HIS A 605 21.06 -134.54 -6.23
N ASP A 606 21.30 -134.33 -4.94
CA ASP A 606 22.01 -135.28 -4.08
C ASP A 606 21.27 -136.62 -3.98
N GLY A 607 19.94 -136.57 -3.87
CA GLY A 607 19.08 -137.75 -3.96
C GLY A 607 19.26 -138.52 -5.27
N SER A 608 19.28 -137.81 -6.40
CA SER A 608 19.46 -138.38 -7.73
C SER A 608 20.85 -139.00 -7.91
N THR A 609 21.90 -138.34 -7.41
CA THR A 609 23.27 -138.87 -7.40
C THR A 609 23.37 -140.15 -6.57
N ARG A 610 22.77 -140.19 -5.37
CA ARG A 610 22.72 -141.41 -4.56
C ARG A 610 21.98 -142.56 -5.26
N ILE A 611 20.92 -142.27 -6.00
CA ILE A 611 20.21 -143.28 -6.80
C ILE A 611 21.12 -143.79 -7.91
N ALA A 612 21.84 -142.90 -8.62
CA ALA A 612 22.79 -143.28 -9.65
C ALA A 612 23.93 -144.16 -9.10
N ASP A 613 24.51 -143.79 -7.95
CA ASP A 613 25.54 -144.57 -7.26
C ASP A 613 25.01 -145.95 -6.81
N GLY A 614 23.78 -145.99 -6.29
CA GLY A 614 23.10 -147.23 -5.92
C GLY A 614 22.84 -148.13 -7.13
N ALA A 615 22.44 -147.55 -8.27
CA ALA A 615 22.25 -148.28 -9.52
C ALA A 615 23.58 -148.82 -10.08
N ALA A 616 24.66 -148.04 -10.00
CA ALA A 616 26.01 -148.49 -10.35
C ALA A 616 26.46 -149.66 -9.45
N THR A 617 26.26 -149.54 -8.13
CA THR A 617 26.55 -150.62 -7.18
C THR A 617 25.75 -151.89 -7.49
N LEU A 618 24.47 -151.75 -7.85
CA LEU A 618 23.63 -152.88 -8.26
C LEU A 618 24.14 -153.51 -9.56
N ALA A 619 24.51 -152.69 -10.55
CA ALA A 619 25.09 -153.15 -11.80
C ALA A 619 26.38 -153.95 -11.56
N ASP A 620 27.30 -153.44 -10.73
CA ASP A 620 28.51 -154.16 -10.32
C ASP A 620 28.19 -155.48 -9.60
N GLY A 621 27.17 -155.48 -8.73
CA GLY A 621 26.69 -156.69 -8.06
C GLY A 621 26.13 -157.73 -9.04
N THR A 622 25.37 -157.29 -10.06
CA THR A 622 24.88 -158.18 -11.12
C THR A 622 26.00 -158.69 -12.03
N GLY A 623 27.02 -157.87 -12.29
CA GLY A 623 28.24 -158.29 -12.98
C GLY A 623 28.98 -159.38 -12.18
N THR A 624 29.18 -159.16 -10.88
CA THR A 624 29.80 -160.14 -9.97
C THR A 624 29.00 -161.45 -9.93
N LEU A 625 27.66 -161.36 -9.90
CA LEU A 625 26.78 -162.54 -9.94
C LEU A 625 26.89 -163.27 -11.29
N SER A 626 26.87 -162.53 -12.39
CA SER A 626 27.07 -163.07 -13.75
C SER A 626 28.41 -163.81 -13.86
N ASP A 627 29.49 -163.21 -13.39
CA ASP A 627 30.83 -163.81 -13.36
C ASP A 627 30.82 -165.09 -12.51
N GLY A 628 30.22 -165.07 -11.31
CA GLY A 628 30.09 -166.25 -10.46
C GLY A 628 29.24 -167.37 -11.07
N THR A 629 28.18 -167.04 -11.82
CA THR A 629 27.39 -168.04 -12.55
C THR A 629 28.14 -168.61 -13.76
N THR A 630 29.00 -167.80 -14.39
CA THR A 630 29.90 -168.26 -15.46
C THR A 630 30.96 -169.20 -14.88
N GLU A 631 31.54 -168.87 -13.72
CA GLU A 631 32.48 -169.74 -13.00
C GLU A 631 31.81 -171.05 -12.54
N LEU A 632 30.55 -171.01 -12.09
CA LEU A 632 29.77 -172.19 -11.76
C LEU A 632 29.49 -173.04 -13.01
N LYS A 633 29.09 -172.41 -14.11
CA LYS A 633 28.87 -173.08 -15.41
C LYS A 633 30.17 -173.74 -15.89
N ASP A 634 31.30 -173.03 -15.88
CA ASP A 634 32.60 -173.56 -16.25
C ASP A 634 33.02 -174.72 -15.33
N SER A 635 32.71 -174.64 -14.02
CA SER A 635 32.92 -175.75 -13.09
C SER A 635 32.04 -176.96 -13.38
N VAL A 636 30.80 -176.78 -13.84
CA VAL A 636 29.89 -177.88 -14.20
C VAL A 636 30.26 -178.48 -15.56
N GLU A 637 30.61 -177.66 -16.55
CA GLU A 637 31.01 -178.10 -17.90
C GLU A 637 32.40 -178.77 -17.91
N ASN A 638 33.33 -178.31 -17.06
CA ASN A 638 34.66 -178.90 -16.92
C ASN A 638 34.77 -179.93 -15.79
N SER A 639 33.69 -180.32 -15.12
CA SER A 639 33.75 -181.43 -14.15
C SER A 639 33.37 -182.76 -14.82
N PRO A 640 34.37 -183.64 -15.07
CA PRO A 640 34.15 -184.96 -15.62
C PRO A 640 33.56 -185.86 -14.50
N VAL A 641 32.88 -186.97 -14.76
CA VAL A 641 33.44 -188.08 -15.54
C VAL A 641 32.35 -189.12 -15.88
N GLY A 642 32.59 -189.87 -16.94
CA GLY A 642 32.11 -191.24 -17.01
C GLY A 642 32.47 -192.04 -15.74
N ARG A 643 31.42 -192.62 -15.15
CA ARG A 643 31.36 -193.65 -14.07
C ARG A 643 31.81 -193.24 -12.66
N VAL A 644 31.07 -193.82 -11.70
CA VAL A 644 31.52 -194.51 -10.46
C VAL A 644 30.94 -193.93 -9.16
N SER A 645 30.14 -194.79 -8.49
CA SER A 645 29.96 -194.92 -7.03
C SER A 645 29.16 -193.85 -6.26
N LEU A 646 27.84 -194.08 -6.16
CA LEU A 646 26.98 -193.49 -5.12
C LEU A 646 27.15 -194.26 -3.80
N GLY A 647 28.03 -193.75 -2.94
CA GLY A 647 28.16 -194.16 -1.54
C GLY A 647 27.20 -193.37 -0.65
N MET A 648 26.28 -194.08 0.01
CA MET A 648 25.49 -193.58 1.12
C MET A 648 26.38 -193.08 2.27
N SER A 649 26.18 -191.85 2.72
CA SER A 649 26.45 -191.38 4.08
C SER A 649 25.39 -190.36 4.50
N ALA A 650 24.89 -190.55 5.72
CA ALA A 650 23.86 -189.82 6.48
C ALA A 650 23.99 -188.28 6.39
N LEU A 651 22.92 -187.48 6.26
CA LEU A 651 21.71 -187.26 7.09
C LEU A 651 22.00 -186.58 8.45
N VAL A 652 21.24 -185.48 8.67
CA VAL A 652 21.03 -184.61 9.86
C VAL A 652 22.00 -183.39 9.92
N GLY A 653 21.60 -182.10 9.98
CA GLY A 653 20.30 -181.41 10.05
C GLY A 653 20.46 -179.98 10.66
N GLY A 654 19.62 -179.02 10.25
CA GLY A 654 19.28 -177.72 10.94
C GLY A 654 20.38 -176.65 11.01
N SER A 655 20.18 -175.32 10.98
CA SER A 655 19.04 -174.39 11.26
C SER A 655 19.52 -173.00 10.75
N VAL A 656 18.82 -172.19 9.94
CA VAL A 656 17.76 -171.20 10.24
C VAL A 656 17.83 -170.51 11.62
N LEU A 657 17.68 -169.16 11.61
CA LEU A 657 17.52 -168.14 12.69
C LEU A 657 18.83 -167.51 13.24
N ALA A 658 18.94 -166.22 13.58
CA ALA A 658 18.08 -165.03 13.54
C ALA A 658 18.96 -163.81 13.97
N GLY A 659 18.52 -162.58 13.66
CA GLY A 659 19.15 -161.39 14.22
C GLY A 659 18.58 -160.04 13.77
N VAL A 660 17.26 -159.85 13.87
CA VAL A 660 16.64 -158.51 13.90
C VAL A 660 16.58 -158.03 15.36
N ALA A 661 17.16 -156.86 15.64
CA ALA A 661 16.78 -155.89 16.69
C ALA A 661 17.79 -154.71 16.61
N GLY A 662 17.39 -153.44 16.47
CA GLY A 662 16.58 -152.74 17.45
C GLY A 662 16.08 -151.38 16.96
N VAL A 663 14.81 -151.14 17.24
CA VAL A 663 14.08 -149.88 17.19
C VAL A 663 14.52 -148.99 18.36
N GLY A 664 14.56 -147.67 18.18
CA GLY A 664 14.82 -146.73 19.27
C GLY A 664 14.64 -145.24 18.92
N LEU A 665 13.38 -144.79 18.95
CA LEU A 665 12.84 -143.45 19.25
C LEU A 665 13.76 -142.21 19.27
N GLY A 666 13.25 -141.11 18.69
CA GLY A 666 13.73 -139.75 18.98
C GLY A 666 12.88 -138.61 18.39
N LEU A 667 11.61 -138.49 18.78
CA LEU A 667 10.81 -137.27 18.63
C LEU A 667 11.53 -136.07 19.29
N ARG A 668 11.57 -134.89 18.64
CA ARG A 668 11.08 -133.60 19.19
C ARG A 668 11.33 -132.37 18.30
N ARG A 669 10.21 -131.78 17.87
CA ARG A 669 9.78 -130.36 18.03
C ARG A 669 10.83 -129.25 17.83
N ARG A 670 10.48 -128.27 16.97
CA ARG A 670 9.93 -126.98 17.45
C ARG A 670 9.22 -126.15 16.35
N LEU A 671 7.96 -125.86 16.63
CA LEU A 671 7.20 -124.67 16.22
C LEU A 671 7.46 -123.53 17.23
N ALA A 672 7.60 -122.29 16.74
CA ALA A 672 7.26 -120.98 17.37
C ALA A 672 7.48 -119.90 16.27
N ALA A 673 6.49 -119.19 15.71
CA ALA A 673 5.69 -118.06 16.26
C ALA A 673 6.60 -116.91 16.76
N VAL A 674 6.55 -115.63 16.33
CA VAL A 674 5.60 -114.74 15.61
C VAL A 674 6.42 -113.76 14.78
#